data_AF-A0A5J5C455-F1
#
_entry.id   AF-A0A5J5C455-F1
#
_cell.length_a   1.000
_cell.length_b   1.000
_cell.length_c   1.000
_cell.angle_alpha   90.00
_cell.angle_beta   90.00
_cell.angle_gamma   90.00
#
_symmetry.space_group_name_H-M   'P 1'
#
loop_
_entity.id
_entity.type
_entity.pdbx_description
1 polymer ?
#
loop_
_entity_poly.entity_id
_entity_poly.type
_entity_poly.pdbx_seq_one_letter_code
_entity_poly.pdbx_strand_id
1 'polypeptide(L)'
;MAIVTAKLYSLPLSLSVVASSSSKDAKSNSNSVKLREDWRQRSKPIPPGGTYPAKDHCSQCGLCDTYYIAHVKNACAFLGDGMSRIEGLESVVHGRGRKGDSLDEMYLGVYEELLYARKTKPVEGAQWTGIVTTIAIEMLKSGMVDAVICVQSDPEDRFTPRPVLARTPDEVLAAKGVKPTLSPNLNTLALVEAAGVKRLLFCGVGCQVQALRSVEQHLNLDKLYVLGTNCVDNGTREGLDKFLKAASSEPETVLHYEFMQDYKVHLKHLDGHIEEVPYFCLPANDLVDVIAPSCYRLYLRSRCSSRQFLSRGAVCPSRLFELFLKGKALWGHIDGTDVANTSTSDTSQDVGSSPSWAVLDARIMSWLLGSVEPHIVTNLRPHSSAQSMWAYLKTVYHQHNDARRFQLEHAIAMFQHGSLSIQDYYSAFLTLWNEYADLVTADVPVAALSTIQTLHATSRHDQFLMKLRPEYESVRSSLLNRSPVPSLDICFGELLREEQRLSTQALLEQSHGSSGMATVAYAAQGRGPPLNSKNLQCFCCKEYGHIAAHCPKKFCSYCKKKGHIITACRLRPQNRQAQAFQTSVIIPPVATSTAHGSPSDASSVPAPPATNYCTPEMVQQMLISALSAMGFQGIVYTRRSRPQSLSVAHPISDPTTLQIQSVAAPPAPLIRRSPRVSVPPDSCFDYTNALADLVVGYMGVPKYAGISMTKHPQYVTVRNERGREMLNLVKDLLEITPTISSGDRRPYVMETVKADDNAKLGKGPSQPAPKFIGNLIAFLLNLIGPKGLEFARYSLDYHTIRNYLYINRTWGKERANRHMPSYAKKMVASYNQKGEIDQMLSNRKTTVDDHNIASLATS
;
A
#
# COMPACT_ATOMS: atom_id res chain seq x y z
N MET A 1 60.32 20.04 -50.94
CA MET A 1 61.46 19.21 -50.44
C MET A 1 60.88 18.07 -49.61
N ALA A 2 61.54 16.89 -49.55
CA ALA A 2 61.31 15.76 -48.62
C ALA A 2 59.82 15.39 -48.32
N ILE A 3 59.19 14.30 -48.81
CA ILE A 3 59.63 12.89 -48.98
C ILE A 3 60.17 12.34 -47.64
N VAL A 4 59.74 11.21 -47.03
CA VAL A 4 59.31 9.90 -47.57
C VAL A 4 58.21 9.24 -46.69
N THR A 5 57.41 8.34 -47.26
CA THR A 5 56.42 7.45 -46.59
C THR A 5 57.02 6.14 -46.07
N ALA A 6 56.43 5.51 -45.03
CA ALA A 6 56.70 4.11 -44.65
C ALA A 6 55.40 3.32 -44.39
N LYS A 7 55.46 1.99 -44.58
CA LYS A 7 54.32 1.04 -44.50
C LYS A 7 54.75 -0.22 -43.74
N LEU A 8 53.80 -0.83 -43.01
CA LEU A 8 53.66 -2.26 -42.67
C LEU A 8 54.91 -3.12 -42.33
N TYR A 9 54.90 -3.81 -41.20
CA TYR A 9 54.70 -5.29 -41.14
C TYR A 9 54.52 -5.76 -39.67
N SER A 10 54.55 -7.07 -39.38
CA SER A 10 53.70 -7.69 -38.34
C SER A 10 54.37 -8.79 -37.49
N LEU A 11 53.82 -9.00 -36.28
CA LEU A 11 54.00 -10.16 -35.36
C LEU A 11 55.39 -10.28 -34.67
N PRO A 12 55.52 -11.09 -33.60
CA PRO A 12 54.64 -11.20 -32.43
C PRO A 12 55.42 -11.08 -31.10
N LEU A 13 54.75 -10.76 -29.98
CA LEU A 13 55.38 -10.77 -28.65
C LEU A 13 54.52 -11.48 -27.60
N SER A 14 54.94 -12.69 -27.25
CA SER A 14 54.38 -13.49 -26.15
C SER A 14 54.91 -13.00 -24.80
N LEU A 15 54.05 -12.42 -23.96
CA LEU A 15 54.39 -12.02 -22.59
C LEU A 15 53.86 -13.04 -21.58
N SER A 16 54.71 -14.00 -21.23
CA SER A 16 54.48 -14.92 -20.12
C SER A 16 54.53 -14.16 -18.80
N VAL A 17 53.37 -13.99 -18.14
CA VAL A 17 53.31 -13.33 -16.83
C VAL A 17 53.90 -14.26 -15.77
N VAL A 18 55.10 -13.94 -15.31
CA VAL A 18 55.75 -14.62 -14.17
C VAL A 18 55.01 -14.25 -12.90
N ALA A 19 54.46 -15.25 -12.21
CA ALA A 19 53.80 -15.05 -10.93
C ALA A 19 54.83 -14.82 -9.81
N SER A 20 54.87 -13.61 -9.26
CA SER A 20 55.50 -13.34 -7.97
C SER A 20 54.64 -13.89 -6.82
N SER A 21 55.28 -14.30 -5.73
CA SER A 21 54.66 -15.11 -4.69
C SER A 21 54.65 -14.44 -3.31
N SER A 22 53.87 -15.05 -2.40
CA SER A 22 53.52 -14.59 -1.04
C SER A 22 52.45 -13.46 -0.99
N SER A 23 51.56 -13.41 0.01
CA SER A 23 51.55 -14.20 1.25
C SER A 23 50.14 -14.57 1.76
N LYS A 24 50.08 -15.74 2.42
CA LYS A 24 49.09 -16.25 3.41
C LYS A 24 47.67 -16.59 2.95
N ASP A 25 47.35 -17.88 3.13
CA ASP A 25 46.07 -18.52 2.84
C ASP A 25 44.87 -17.94 3.61
N ALA A 26 43.78 -17.71 2.88
CA ALA A 26 42.43 -17.88 3.39
C ALA A 26 41.74 -18.96 2.54
N LYS A 27 41.61 -20.18 3.09
CA LYS A 27 41.08 -21.34 2.35
C LYS A 27 39.57 -21.21 2.10
N SER A 28 39.20 -20.60 0.98
CA SER A 28 37.84 -20.63 0.44
C SER A 28 37.49 -22.06 0.04
N ASN A 29 36.52 -22.67 0.74
CA ASN A 29 36.16 -24.07 0.58
C ASN A 29 35.12 -24.26 -0.55
N SER A 30 35.51 -23.89 -1.79
CA SER A 30 34.63 -23.89 -2.95
C SER A 30 34.63 -25.24 -3.69
N ASN A 31 33.77 -26.16 -3.22
CA ASN A 31 33.40 -27.39 -3.97
C ASN A 31 32.56 -27.06 -5.22
N SER A 32 33.15 -26.37 -6.20
CA SER A 32 32.58 -26.18 -7.52
C SER A 32 32.74 -27.45 -8.34
N VAL A 33 31.72 -28.32 -8.28
CA VAL A 33 31.60 -29.46 -9.20
C VAL A 33 31.59 -28.91 -10.62
N LYS A 34 32.68 -29.15 -11.39
CA LYS A 34 32.75 -28.80 -12.81
C LYS A 34 31.53 -29.40 -13.51
N LEU A 35 30.76 -28.57 -14.22
CA LEU A 35 29.73 -29.08 -15.12
C LEU A 35 30.38 -29.99 -16.16
N ARG A 36 29.72 -31.09 -16.48
CA ARG A 36 30.12 -31.94 -17.61
C ARG A 36 29.79 -31.24 -18.92
N GLU A 37 30.57 -31.54 -19.95
CA GLU A 37 30.41 -30.95 -21.28
C GLU A 37 29.15 -31.46 -22.01
N ASP A 38 28.64 -32.64 -21.64
CA ASP A 38 27.42 -33.26 -22.18
C ASP A 38 26.10 -32.72 -21.57
N TRP A 39 26.14 -31.50 -21.00
CA TRP A 39 25.00 -30.87 -20.35
C TRP A 39 23.83 -30.58 -21.32
N ARG A 40 24.11 -30.23 -22.59
CA ARG A 40 23.08 -29.95 -23.59
C ARG A 40 22.21 -31.17 -23.91
N GLN A 41 22.79 -32.36 -23.88
CA GLN A 41 22.10 -33.63 -24.16
C GLN A 41 21.40 -34.22 -22.92
N ARG A 42 21.95 -34.00 -21.71
CA ARG A 42 21.40 -34.59 -20.47
C ARG A 42 20.37 -33.73 -19.74
N SER A 43 20.44 -32.41 -19.87
CA SER A 43 19.71 -31.50 -18.97
C SER A 43 18.28 -31.29 -19.46
N LYS A 44 17.33 -31.94 -18.78
CA LYS A 44 15.91 -31.84 -19.11
C LYS A 44 15.33 -30.50 -18.64
N PRO A 45 14.69 -29.70 -19.53
CA PRO A 45 13.93 -28.52 -19.14
C PRO A 45 12.85 -28.81 -18.08
N ILE A 46 12.39 -27.76 -17.40
CA ILE A 46 11.13 -27.82 -16.65
C ILE A 46 9.97 -27.90 -17.65
N PRO A 47 9.08 -28.91 -17.58
CA PRO A 47 7.91 -28.99 -18.44
C PRO A 47 6.84 -27.96 -18.00
N PRO A 48 5.89 -27.58 -18.88
CA PRO A 48 4.75 -26.74 -18.51
C PRO A 48 4.04 -27.24 -17.25
N GLY A 49 3.75 -26.34 -16.32
CA GLY A 49 3.19 -26.67 -15.00
C GLY A 49 4.18 -27.25 -13.98
N GLY A 50 5.45 -27.45 -14.33
CA GLY A 50 6.50 -27.95 -13.43
C GLY A 50 7.05 -26.89 -12.47
N THR A 51 7.50 -27.33 -11.29
CA THR A 51 8.04 -26.43 -10.25
C THR A 51 9.49 -26.02 -10.56
N TYR A 52 9.72 -24.71 -10.72
CA TYR A 52 11.04 -24.15 -10.96
C TYR A 52 12.02 -24.26 -9.77
N PRO A 53 13.34 -24.33 -10.01
CA PRO A 53 14.36 -24.39 -8.95
C PRO A 53 14.35 -23.22 -7.96
N ALA A 54 13.90 -22.04 -8.38
CA ALA A 54 13.73 -20.86 -7.52
C ALA A 54 12.40 -20.85 -6.74
N LYS A 55 11.55 -21.88 -6.92
CA LYS A 55 10.21 -22.02 -6.32
C LYS A 55 9.36 -20.77 -6.54
N ASP A 56 8.66 -20.33 -5.50
CA ASP A 56 7.77 -19.16 -5.44
C ASP A 56 8.52 -17.82 -5.56
N HIS A 57 9.84 -17.84 -5.82
CA HIS A 57 10.65 -16.66 -6.16
C HIS A 57 11.18 -16.71 -7.60
N CYS A 58 10.68 -17.63 -8.44
CA CYS A 58 11.06 -17.70 -9.84
C CYS A 58 10.42 -16.56 -10.65
N SER A 59 11.20 -15.58 -11.09
CA SER A 59 10.75 -14.52 -12.01
C SER A 59 10.46 -14.99 -13.45
N GLN A 60 10.23 -16.29 -13.65
CA GLN A 60 10.00 -16.96 -14.94
C GLN A 60 10.89 -16.41 -16.06
N CYS A 61 12.23 -16.35 -15.86
CA CYS A 61 13.12 -15.68 -16.82
C CYS A 61 13.38 -16.48 -18.11
N GLY A 62 12.91 -17.74 -18.20
CA GLY A 62 13.06 -18.63 -19.35
C GLY A 62 14.25 -19.59 -19.29
N LEU A 63 15.25 -19.36 -18.42
CA LEU A 63 16.50 -20.12 -18.40
C LEU A 63 16.29 -21.64 -18.14
N CYS A 64 15.26 -21.97 -17.37
CA CYS A 64 14.95 -23.36 -16.99
C CYS A 64 14.07 -24.10 -18.02
N ASP A 65 13.57 -23.39 -19.03
CA ASP A 65 12.70 -23.92 -20.09
C ASP A 65 13.53 -24.51 -21.25
N THR A 66 14.86 -24.51 -21.11
CA THR A 66 15.84 -25.09 -22.03
C THR A 66 16.86 -25.92 -21.25
N TYR A 67 17.77 -26.61 -21.96
CA TYR A 67 18.89 -27.32 -21.36
C TYR A 67 19.86 -26.40 -20.57
N TYR A 68 19.76 -25.06 -20.68
CA TYR A 68 20.46 -24.10 -19.81
C TYR A 68 20.06 -24.19 -18.33
N ILE A 69 19.02 -24.94 -17.98
CA ILE A 69 18.72 -25.38 -16.60
C ILE A 69 19.95 -25.98 -15.90
N ALA A 70 20.90 -26.58 -16.64
CA ALA A 70 22.18 -27.07 -16.12
C ALA A 70 22.94 -26.01 -15.30
N HIS A 71 22.87 -24.76 -15.73
CA HIS A 71 23.58 -23.62 -15.13
C HIS A 71 22.78 -22.90 -14.04
N VAL A 72 21.53 -23.31 -13.75
CA VAL A 72 20.59 -22.55 -12.91
C VAL A 72 21.14 -22.15 -11.54
N LYS A 73 21.97 -22.99 -10.90
CA LYS A 73 22.59 -22.71 -9.60
C LYS A 73 23.57 -21.52 -9.63
N ASN A 74 24.21 -21.30 -10.78
CA ASN A 74 25.26 -20.31 -10.99
C ASN A 74 24.78 -19.12 -11.85
N ALA A 75 23.60 -19.23 -12.48
CA ALA A 75 23.05 -18.22 -13.37
C ALA A 75 21.77 -17.56 -12.84
N CYS A 76 20.92 -18.26 -12.08
CA CYS A 76 19.68 -17.68 -11.54
C CYS A 76 19.97 -16.49 -10.60
N ALA A 77 19.19 -15.42 -10.74
CA ALA A 77 19.27 -14.20 -9.94
C ALA A 77 18.68 -14.33 -8.51
N PHE A 78 18.11 -15.50 -8.17
CA PHE A 78 17.42 -15.75 -6.89
C PHE A 78 17.98 -16.95 -6.10
N LEU A 79 19.06 -17.58 -6.61
CA LEU A 79 19.74 -18.74 -6.03
C LEU A 79 21.23 -18.45 -5.80
N GLY A 80 21.82 -19.10 -4.78
CA GLY A 80 23.21 -18.90 -4.41
C GLY A 80 23.48 -17.46 -3.99
N ASP A 81 24.36 -16.78 -4.72
CA ASP A 81 24.69 -15.36 -4.54
C ASP A 81 23.59 -14.41 -5.04
N GLY A 82 22.62 -14.92 -5.81
CA GLY A 82 21.48 -14.16 -6.31
C GLY A 82 21.89 -12.93 -7.11
N MET A 83 21.33 -11.77 -6.76
CA MET A 83 21.60 -10.51 -7.46
C MET A 83 22.94 -9.87 -7.09
N SER A 84 23.60 -10.25 -6.00
CA SER A 84 24.94 -9.73 -5.67
C SER A 84 25.99 -10.01 -6.76
N ARG A 85 25.75 -11.01 -7.62
CA ARG A 85 26.57 -11.31 -8.81
C ARG A 85 26.67 -10.15 -9.81
N ILE A 86 25.74 -9.19 -9.79
CA ILE A 86 25.76 -7.98 -10.63
C ILE A 86 27.12 -7.27 -10.54
N GLU A 87 27.62 -7.02 -9.32
CA GLU A 87 28.83 -6.22 -9.10
C GLU A 87 30.10 -6.94 -9.60
N GLY A 88 30.08 -8.28 -9.69
CA GLY A 88 31.13 -9.06 -10.33
C GLY A 88 31.03 -9.10 -11.86
N LEU A 89 29.80 -9.13 -12.40
CA LEU A 89 29.54 -9.15 -13.84
C LEU A 89 29.74 -7.78 -14.51
N GLU A 90 29.52 -6.67 -13.81
CA GLU A 90 29.71 -5.31 -14.36
C GLU A 90 31.12 -5.10 -14.92
N SER A 91 32.15 -5.53 -14.17
CA SER A 91 33.55 -5.45 -14.61
C SER A 91 33.83 -6.23 -15.90
N VAL A 92 33.04 -7.27 -16.20
CA VAL A 92 33.13 -8.06 -17.44
C VAL A 92 32.32 -7.42 -18.57
N VAL A 93 31.14 -6.87 -18.27
CA VAL A 93 30.18 -6.34 -19.27
C VAL A 93 30.51 -4.93 -19.73
N HIS A 94 31.11 -4.10 -18.87
CA HIS A 94 31.44 -2.69 -19.13
C HIS A 94 32.94 -2.36 -18.96
N GLY A 95 33.78 -3.37 -18.69
CA GLY A 95 35.22 -3.18 -18.38
C GLY A 95 35.51 -2.52 -17.02
N ARG A 96 34.47 -2.16 -16.25
CA ARG A 96 34.58 -1.53 -14.93
C ARG A 96 33.36 -1.82 -14.05
N GLY A 97 33.54 -1.81 -12.74
CA GLY A 97 32.43 -1.74 -11.77
C GLY A 97 32.00 -0.31 -11.45
N ARG A 98 31.05 -0.17 -10.51
CA ARG A 98 30.66 1.12 -9.89
C ARG A 98 31.85 1.79 -9.19
N LYS A 99 31.98 3.11 -9.35
CA LYS A 99 32.89 3.94 -8.54
C LYS A 99 32.45 3.96 -7.07
N GLY A 100 33.35 3.60 -6.15
CA GLY A 100 33.03 3.35 -4.74
C GLY A 100 32.36 4.51 -4.00
N ASP A 101 32.76 5.74 -4.33
CA ASP A 101 32.35 6.99 -3.68
C ASP A 101 31.29 7.77 -4.50
N SER A 102 30.92 7.28 -5.69
CA SER A 102 29.90 7.93 -6.52
C SER A 102 28.50 7.58 -6.03
N LEU A 103 27.77 8.58 -5.53
CA LEU A 103 26.35 8.43 -5.25
C LEU A 103 25.58 8.06 -6.53
N ASP A 104 25.85 8.70 -7.66
CA ASP A 104 25.10 8.42 -8.89
C ASP A 104 25.32 6.99 -9.42
N GLU A 105 26.54 6.45 -9.40
CA GLU A 105 26.74 5.04 -9.79
C GLU A 105 26.20 4.04 -8.75
N MET A 106 26.10 4.43 -7.47
CA MET A 106 25.40 3.63 -6.45
C MET A 106 23.91 3.46 -6.77
N TYR A 107 23.23 4.51 -7.22
CA TYR A 107 21.81 4.45 -7.63
C TYR A 107 21.63 3.87 -9.05
N LEU A 108 22.39 4.38 -10.02
CA LEU A 108 22.12 4.20 -11.45
C LEU A 108 22.93 3.05 -12.09
N GLY A 109 23.92 2.52 -11.37
CA GLY A 109 24.86 1.50 -11.88
C GLY A 109 25.97 2.10 -12.73
N VAL A 110 26.70 1.24 -13.46
CA VAL A 110 27.74 1.69 -14.40
C VAL A 110 27.10 2.39 -15.60
N TYR A 111 27.44 3.66 -15.83
CA TYR A 111 27.01 4.41 -17.00
C TYR A 111 28.12 5.29 -17.59
N GLU A 112 27.90 5.73 -18.83
CA GLU A 112 28.68 6.75 -19.52
C GLU A 112 27.86 8.02 -19.79
N GLU A 113 26.59 7.87 -20.15
CA GLU A 113 25.71 8.98 -20.55
C GLU A 113 24.27 8.75 -20.06
N LEU A 114 23.63 9.82 -19.60
CA LEU A 114 22.24 9.86 -19.17
C LEU A 114 21.53 10.97 -19.93
N LEU A 115 20.37 10.66 -20.52
CA LEU A 115 19.59 11.62 -21.30
C LEU A 115 18.10 11.29 -21.31
N TYR A 116 17.30 12.25 -21.77
CA TYR A 116 15.93 12.01 -22.18
C TYR A 116 15.85 11.96 -23.71
N ALA A 117 15.03 11.07 -24.25
CA ALA A 117 14.78 10.97 -25.68
C ALA A 117 13.31 10.70 -25.97
N ARG A 118 12.75 11.31 -27.02
CA ARG A 118 11.50 10.84 -27.66
C ARG A 118 11.69 10.64 -29.14
N LYS A 119 11.05 9.63 -29.71
CA LYS A 119 11.00 9.47 -31.17
C LYS A 119 10.17 10.60 -31.79
N THR A 120 10.73 11.30 -32.77
CA THR A 120 10.09 12.47 -33.41
C THR A 120 8.76 12.14 -34.08
N LYS A 121 8.68 10.94 -34.68
CA LYS A 121 7.44 10.28 -35.13
C LYS A 121 7.26 8.98 -34.34
N PRO A 122 6.45 8.97 -33.25
CA PRO A 122 6.22 7.79 -32.40
C PRO A 122 5.76 6.54 -33.17
N VAL A 123 6.13 5.36 -32.68
CA VAL A 123 5.67 4.08 -33.24
C VAL A 123 4.23 3.79 -32.80
N GLU A 124 3.31 3.64 -33.75
CA GLU A 124 1.91 3.40 -33.46
C GLU A 124 1.67 2.07 -32.72
N GLY A 125 0.83 2.10 -31.69
CA GLY A 125 0.54 0.95 -30.83
C GLY A 125 1.60 0.64 -29.77
N ALA A 126 2.75 1.33 -29.77
CA ALA A 126 3.74 1.21 -28.70
C ALA A 126 3.21 1.72 -27.35
N GLN A 127 3.93 1.35 -26.28
CA GLN A 127 3.75 1.81 -24.91
C GLN A 127 3.98 3.34 -24.82
N TRP A 128 5.22 3.72 -25.11
CA TRP A 128 5.75 5.08 -25.15
C TRP A 128 5.98 5.49 -26.62
N THR A 129 7.08 6.18 -26.94
CA THR A 129 7.35 6.65 -28.32
C THR A 129 7.94 5.57 -29.24
N GLY A 130 8.30 4.41 -28.70
CA GLY A 130 8.75 3.24 -29.48
C GLY A 130 10.25 3.15 -29.75
N ILE A 131 11.09 3.80 -28.93
CA ILE A 131 12.56 3.80 -29.08
C ILE A 131 13.13 2.37 -29.14
N VAL A 132 12.72 1.49 -28.20
CA VAL A 132 13.19 0.10 -28.12
C VAL A 132 12.91 -0.67 -29.42
N THR A 133 11.68 -0.60 -29.92
CA THR A 133 11.26 -1.22 -31.19
C THR A 133 12.03 -0.63 -32.38
N THR A 134 12.31 0.67 -32.37
CA THR A 134 13.06 1.34 -33.45
C THR A 134 14.50 0.86 -33.50
N ILE A 135 15.21 0.82 -32.36
CA ILE A 135 16.58 0.31 -32.29
C ILE A 135 16.65 -1.14 -32.79
N ALA A 136 15.75 -2.00 -32.31
CA ALA A 136 15.72 -3.41 -32.72
C ALA A 136 15.43 -3.60 -34.22
N ILE A 137 14.57 -2.78 -34.83
CA ILE A 137 14.30 -2.81 -36.27
C ILE A 137 15.51 -2.30 -37.08
N GLU A 138 16.10 -1.17 -36.71
CA GLU A 138 17.24 -0.62 -37.46
C GLU A 138 18.50 -1.49 -37.31
N MET A 139 18.71 -2.18 -36.17
CA MET A 139 19.83 -3.13 -36.00
C MET A 139 19.72 -4.39 -36.88
N LEU A 140 18.50 -4.83 -37.21
CA LEU A 140 18.29 -5.88 -38.22
C LEU A 140 18.57 -5.34 -39.63
N LYS A 141 18.01 -4.17 -39.97
CA LYS A 141 18.17 -3.54 -41.30
C LYS A 141 19.62 -3.18 -41.64
N SER A 142 20.39 -2.69 -40.66
CA SER A 142 21.82 -2.39 -40.82
C SER A 142 22.68 -3.65 -40.83
N GLY A 143 22.11 -4.82 -40.57
CA GLY A 143 22.83 -6.07 -40.44
C GLY A 143 23.81 -6.07 -39.26
N MET A 144 23.56 -5.30 -38.20
CA MET A 144 24.36 -5.34 -36.96
C MET A 144 24.11 -6.61 -36.14
N VAL A 145 22.91 -7.20 -36.27
CA VAL A 145 22.50 -8.48 -35.66
C VAL A 145 21.76 -9.34 -36.68
N ASP A 146 21.82 -10.66 -36.51
CA ASP A 146 21.15 -11.65 -37.36
C ASP A 146 19.75 -12.02 -36.81
N ALA A 147 19.51 -11.74 -35.53
CA ALA A 147 18.25 -11.99 -34.84
C ALA A 147 18.08 -11.11 -33.59
N VAL A 148 16.83 -10.97 -33.14
CA VAL A 148 16.41 -10.25 -31.93
C VAL A 148 15.58 -11.17 -31.03
N ILE A 149 15.92 -11.30 -29.76
CA ILE A 149 14.98 -11.84 -28.76
C ILE A 149 14.07 -10.71 -28.27
N CYS A 150 12.77 -10.84 -28.52
CA CYS A 150 11.74 -9.88 -28.12
C CYS A 150 10.43 -10.58 -27.74
N VAL A 151 9.47 -9.82 -27.18
CA VAL A 151 8.24 -10.37 -26.58
C VAL A 151 7.00 -9.93 -27.36
N GLN A 152 6.46 -10.84 -28.17
CA GLN A 152 5.14 -10.69 -28.77
C GLN A 152 4.05 -10.96 -27.73
N SER A 153 2.79 -10.72 -28.08
CA SER A 153 1.65 -11.25 -27.32
C SER A 153 1.37 -12.68 -27.76
N ASP A 154 0.67 -13.43 -26.92
CA ASP A 154 -0.07 -14.59 -27.37
C ASP A 154 -1.23 -14.18 -28.30
N PRO A 155 -1.60 -14.98 -29.34
CA PRO A 155 -2.72 -14.67 -30.21
C PRO A 155 -4.10 -14.65 -29.53
N GLU A 156 -4.29 -15.43 -28.46
CA GLU A 156 -5.58 -15.54 -27.76
C GLU A 156 -5.68 -14.59 -26.57
N ASP A 157 -4.55 -14.27 -25.91
CA ASP A 157 -4.49 -13.28 -24.82
C ASP A 157 -3.38 -12.24 -25.05
N ARG A 158 -3.81 -11.00 -25.38
CA ARG A 158 -2.94 -9.85 -25.64
C ARG A 158 -1.93 -9.55 -24.53
N PHE A 159 -2.24 -9.93 -23.29
CA PHE A 159 -1.39 -9.68 -22.12
C PHE A 159 -0.39 -10.81 -21.84
N THR A 160 -0.66 -12.04 -22.28
CA THR A 160 0.28 -13.16 -22.08
C THR A 160 1.50 -12.96 -22.99
N PRO A 161 2.73 -12.97 -22.44
CA PRO A 161 3.94 -12.72 -23.20
C PRO A 161 4.39 -13.98 -23.94
N ARG A 162 4.63 -13.83 -25.25
CA ARG A 162 5.21 -14.85 -26.11
C ARG A 162 6.60 -14.41 -26.60
N PRO A 163 7.68 -14.81 -25.91
CA PRO A 163 9.04 -14.63 -26.42
C PRO A 163 9.24 -15.27 -27.80
N VAL A 164 9.95 -14.56 -28.67
CA VAL A 164 10.30 -15.04 -30.02
C VAL A 164 11.75 -14.68 -30.34
N LEU A 165 12.37 -15.47 -31.21
CA LEU A 165 13.63 -15.14 -31.88
C LEU A 165 13.31 -14.52 -33.24
N ALA A 166 13.01 -13.22 -33.23
CA ALA A 166 12.64 -12.48 -34.42
C ALA A 166 13.83 -12.29 -35.38
N ARG A 167 13.59 -12.43 -36.68
CA ARG A 167 14.57 -12.19 -37.76
C ARG A 167 14.12 -11.14 -38.78
N THR A 168 12.84 -10.74 -38.77
CA THR A 168 12.34 -9.65 -39.63
C THR A 168 11.94 -8.40 -38.82
N PRO A 169 11.95 -7.21 -39.45
CA PRO A 169 11.40 -6.00 -38.84
C PRO A 169 9.95 -6.14 -38.36
N ASP A 170 9.12 -6.92 -39.06
CA ASP A 170 7.70 -7.08 -38.73
C ASP A 170 7.48 -7.97 -37.50
N GLU A 171 8.29 -9.02 -37.32
CA GLU A 171 8.30 -9.83 -36.09
C GLU A 171 8.70 -9.00 -34.86
N VAL A 172 9.63 -8.06 -35.02
CA VAL A 172 10.02 -7.08 -33.99
C VAL A 172 8.94 -6.02 -33.77
N LEU A 173 8.26 -5.57 -34.83
CA LEU A 173 7.16 -4.61 -34.73
C LEU A 173 5.94 -5.22 -34.03
N ALA A 174 5.66 -6.51 -34.24
CA ALA A 174 4.65 -7.27 -33.49
C ALA A 174 5.00 -7.42 -31.99
N ALA A 175 6.28 -7.28 -31.61
CA ALA A 175 6.72 -7.26 -30.23
C ALA A 175 6.56 -5.90 -29.51
N LYS A 176 5.98 -4.88 -30.16
CA LYS A 176 5.71 -3.56 -29.55
C LYS A 176 4.80 -3.63 -28.31
N GLY A 177 4.89 -2.62 -27.45
CA GLY A 177 4.14 -2.54 -26.18
C GLY A 177 4.74 -3.41 -25.07
N VAL A 178 4.47 -3.08 -23.81
CA VAL A 178 4.86 -3.92 -22.66
C VAL A 178 3.76 -4.95 -22.42
N LYS A 179 4.14 -6.19 -22.11
CA LYS A 179 3.22 -7.23 -21.63
C LYS A 179 3.42 -7.29 -20.12
N PRO A 180 2.49 -6.77 -19.29
CA PRO A 180 2.73 -6.50 -17.88
C PRO A 180 2.59 -7.76 -16.99
N THR A 181 3.31 -8.81 -17.35
CA THR A 181 3.51 -10.02 -16.54
C THR A 181 4.97 -10.49 -16.61
N LEU A 182 5.34 -11.44 -15.76
CA LEU A 182 6.58 -12.21 -15.93
C LEU A 182 6.62 -12.86 -17.33
N SER A 183 7.81 -12.92 -17.94
CA SER A 183 8.01 -13.35 -19.34
C SER A 183 9.27 -14.22 -19.50
N PRO A 184 9.18 -15.41 -20.12
CA PRO A 184 10.29 -16.37 -20.20
C PRO A 184 11.27 -16.10 -21.35
N ASN A 185 11.80 -14.87 -21.48
CA ASN A 185 12.62 -14.46 -22.64
C ASN A 185 13.78 -15.43 -22.98
N LEU A 186 14.39 -16.09 -22.00
CA LEU A 186 15.49 -17.03 -22.19
C LEU A 186 15.07 -18.46 -22.59
N ASN A 187 13.77 -18.73 -22.76
CA ASN A 187 13.31 -19.99 -23.36
C ASN A 187 13.77 -20.13 -24.82
N THR A 188 14.10 -19.00 -25.46
CA THR A 188 14.65 -18.90 -26.82
C THR A 188 16.12 -19.31 -26.94
N LEU A 189 16.88 -19.45 -25.84
CA LEU A 189 18.34 -19.67 -25.92
C LEU A 189 18.74 -20.96 -26.68
N ALA A 190 17.96 -22.03 -26.54
CA ALA A 190 18.19 -23.25 -27.31
C ALA A 190 17.94 -23.06 -28.82
N LEU A 191 17.01 -22.17 -29.18
CA LEU A 191 16.73 -21.82 -30.58
C LEU A 191 17.80 -20.88 -31.16
N VAL A 192 18.42 -20.01 -30.35
CA VAL A 192 19.59 -19.20 -30.75
C VAL A 192 20.73 -20.10 -31.21
N GLU A 193 21.09 -21.11 -30.40
CA GLU A 193 22.14 -22.06 -30.76
C GLU A 193 21.74 -22.93 -31.96
N ALA A 194 20.54 -23.53 -31.93
CA ALA A 194 20.08 -24.42 -33.00
C ALA A 194 19.91 -23.74 -34.36
N ALA A 195 19.57 -22.44 -34.37
CA ALA A 195 19.43 -21.64 -35.59
C ALA A 195 20.71 -20.88 -35.97
N GLY A 196 21.86 -21.22 -35.36
CA GLY A 196 23.19 -20.75 -35.77
C GLY A 196 23.40 -19.23 -35.71
N VAL A 197 22.69 -18.52 -34.82
CA VAL A 197 22.83 -17.06 -34.67
C VAL A 197 24.24 -16.71 -34.21
N LYS A 198 24.84 -15.66 -34.78
CA LYS A 198 26.17 -15.18 -34.40
C LYS A 198 26.17 -13.81 -33.77
N ARG A 199 25.29 -12.92 -34.21
CA ARG A 199 25.15 -11.56 -33.73
C ARG A 199 23.73 -11.39 -33.22
N LEU A 200 23.57 -11.19 -31.92
CA LEU A 200 22.27 -11.24 -31.25
C LEU A 200 21.97 -9.92 -30.55
N LEU A 201 20.73 -9.44 -30.71
CA LEU A 201 20.15 -8.44 -29.82
C LEU A 201 19.22 -9.14 -28.82
N PHE A 202 19.41 -8.91 -27.52
CA PHE A 202 18.47 -9.34 -26.49
C PHE A 202 17.71 -8.14 -25.92
N CYS A 203 16.37 -8.16 -26.03
CA CYS A 203 15.51 -7.21 -25.35
C CYS A 203 14.93 -7.86 -24.08
N GLY A 204 15.08 -7.22 -22.91
CA GLY A 204 14.55 -7.78 -21.66
C GLY A 204 14.87 -7.00 -20.37
N VAL A 205 14.46 -7.57 -19.24
CA VAL A 205 14.54 -6.97 -17.90
C VAL A 205 15.71 -7.52 -17.07
N GLY A 206 16.14 -6.80 -16.03
CA GLY A 206 17.39 -7.06 -15.29
C GLY A 206 17.60 -8.50 -14.82
N CYS A 207 16.59 -9.16 -14.24
CA CYS A 207 16.72 -10.55 -13.80
C CYS A 207 16.91 -11.57 -14.95
N GLN A 208 16.47 -11.26 -16.17
CA GLN A 208 16.76 -12.05 -17.37
C GLN A 208 18.18 -11.75 -17.85
N VAL A 209 18.58 -10.48 -17.87
CA VAL A 209 19.93 -10.06 -18.29
C VAL A 209 21.02 -10.64 -17.37
N GLN A 210 20.81 -10.67 -16.05
CA GLN A 210 21.72 -11.33 -15.10
C GLN A 210 21.91 -12.81 -15.41
N ALA A 211 20.84 -13.53 -15.73
CA ALA A 211 20.90 -14.94 -16.10
C ALA A 211 21.60 -15.13 -17.46
N LEU A 212 21.32 -14.27 -18.44
CA LEU A 212 21.97 -14.24 -19.76
C LEU A 212 23.48 -14.02 -19.65
N ARG A 213 23.92 -12.94 -18.97
CA ARG A 213 25.35 -12.63 -18.76
C ARG A 213 26.09 -13.73 -17.99
N SER A 214 25.40 -14.48 -17.13
CA SER A 214 25.97 -15.63 -16.42
C SER A 214 26.17 -16.87 -17.32
N VAL A 215 25.60 -16.90 -18.52
CA VAL A 215 25.75 -17.99 -19.52
C VAL A 215 26.21 -17.51 -20.90
N GLU A 216 26.60 -16.25 -21.06
CA GLU A 216 26.99 -15.62 -22.34
C GLU A 216 28.15 -16.39 -23.00
N GLN A 217 29.13 -16.82 -22.19
CA GLN A 217 30.26 -17.66 -22.60
C GLN A 217 29.89 -19.05 -23.16
N HIS A 218 28.62 -19.46 -23.07
CA HIS A 218 28.13 -20.74 -23.59
C HIS A 218 27.32 -20.60 -24.88
N LEU A 219 26.95 -19.39 -25.32
CA LEU A 219 26.10 -19.16 -26.50
C LEU A 219 26.86 -19.14 -27.84
N ASN A 220 28.20 -19.13 -27.82
CA ASN A 220 29.07 -19.15 -29.01
C ASN A 220 28.82 -18.00 -30.02
N LEU A 221 28.31 -16.87 -29.52
CA LEU A 221 28.05 -15.63 -30.28
C LEU A 221 29.36 -14.87 -30.55
N ASP A 222 29.39 -14.19 -31.70
CA ASP A 222 30.49 -13.31 -32.11
C ASP A 222 30.29 -11.89 -31.54
N LYS A 223 29.04 -11.43 -31.38
CA LYS A 223 28.69 -10.18 -30.67
C LYS A 223 27.29 -10.27 -30.06
N LEU A 224 27.18 -10.04 -28.75
CA LEU A 224 25.90 -9.85 -28.04
C LEU A 224 25.70 -8.37 -27.71
N TYR A 225 24.50 -7.87 -28.01
CA TYR A 225 23.98 -6.58 -27.54
C TYR A 225 22.77 -6.81 -26.63
N VAL A 226 22.65 -6.03 -25.55
CA VAL A 226 21.51 -6.09 -24.62
C VAL A 226 20.81 -4.74 -24.53
N LEU A 227 19.56 -4.71 -25.01
CA LEU A 227 18.64 -3.57 -24.89
C LEU A 227 17.74 -3.80 -23.68
N GLY A 228 18.17 -3.27 -22.55
CA GLY A 228 17.46 -3.37 -21.28
C GLY A 228 16.26 -2.42 -21.19
N THR A 229 15.27 -2.81 -20.40
CA THR A 229 14.30 -1.87 -19.82
C THR A 229 14.40 -1.86 -18.29
N ASN A 230 13.98 -0.75 -17.67
CA ASN A 230 13.76 -0.70 -16.23
C ASN A 230 12.59 -1.60 -15.82
N CYS A 231 12.66 -2.24 -14.64
CA CYS A 231 11.59 -3.13 -14.17
C CYS A 231 11.50 -3.22 -12.63
N VAL A 232 10.29 -3.05 -12.11
CA VAL A 232 9.82 -3.39 -10.74
C VAL A 232 8.41 -3.98 -10.84
N ASP A 233 7.92 -4.56 -9.75
CA ASP A 233 6.50 -4.84 -9.48
C ASP A 233 5.74 -5.57 -10.60
N ASN A 234 6.45 -6.44 -11.32
CA ASN A 234 5.91 -7.25 -12.41
C ASN A 234 5.22 -8.54 -11.88
N GLY A 235 3.95 -8.72 -12.22
CA GLY A 235 3.07 -9.75 -11.64
C GLY A 235 2.94 -11.04 -12.46
N THR A 236 2.13 -11.97 -11.96
CA THR A 236 1.60 -13.08 -12.77
C THR A 236 0.38 -12.62 -13.58
N ARG A 237 -0.12 -13.45 -14.50
CA ARG A 237 -1.28 -13.09 -15.35
C ARG A 237 -2.59 -12.93 -14.57
N GLU A 238 -2.73 -13.66 -13.47
CA GLU A 238 -3.83 -13.57 -12.50
C GLU A 238 -3.68 -12.32 -11.61
N GLY A 239 -2.44 -11.99 -11.23
CA GLY A 239 -2.15 -10.73 -10.54
C GLY A 239 -2.53 -9.52 -11.40
N LEU A 240 -2.13 -9.51 -12.67
CA LEU A 240 -2.51 -8.49 -13.64
C LEU A 240 -4.03 -8.32 -13.75
N ASP A 241 -4.76 -9.43 -13.92
CA ASP A 241 -6.23 -9.43 -13.99
C ASP A 241 -6.87 -8.77 -12.76
N LYS A 242 -6.39 -9.17 -11.57
CA LYS A 242 -6.82 -8.62 -10.28
C LYS A 242 -6.50 -7.12 -10.13
N PHE A 243 -5.36 -6.66 -10.66
CA PHE A 243 -5.04 -5.22 -10.68
C PHE A 243 -5.96 -4.45 -11.62
N LEU A 244 -6.12 -4.87 -12.87
CA LEU A 244 -6.91 -4.13 -13.85
C LEU A 244 -8.36 -3.97 -13.39
N LYS A 245 -8.95 -5.03 -12.80
CA LYS A 245 -10.30 -5.02 -12.19
C LYS A 245 -10.44 -4.16 -10.93
N ALA A 246 -9.34 -3.79 -10.29
CA ALA A 246 -9.30 -2.91 -9.12
C ALA A 246 -8.89 -1.46 -9.47
N ALA A 247 -8.28 -1.24 -10.64
CA ALA A 247 -7.75 0.05 -11.07
C ALA A 247 -8.68 0.76 -12.07
N SER A 248 -9.17 0.06 -13.08
CA SER A 248 -9.92 0.65 -14.19
C SER A 248 -11.43 0.55 -14.05
N SER A 249 -12.15 1.51 -14.63
CA SER A 249 -13.59 1.33 -14.91
C SER A 249 -13.87 0.39 -16.10
N GLU A 250 -12.90 0.17 -17.00
CA GLU A 250 -13.04 -0.75 -18.15
C GLU A 250 -11.83 -1.69 -18.31
N PRO A 251 -11.65 -2.69 -17.42
CA PRO A 251 -10.49 -3.58 -17.44
C PRO A 251 -10.29 -4.29 -18.79
N GLU A 252 -11.40 -4.69 -19.42
CA GLU A 252 -11.40 -5.43 -20.68
C GLU A 252 -10.98 -4.61 -21.91
N THR A 253 -11.05 -3.26 -21.84
CA THR A 253 -10.61 -2.38 -22.93
C THR A 253 -9.19 -1.82 -22.73
N VAL A 254 -8.54 -2.07 -21.58
CA VAL A 254 -7.14 -1.69 -21.34
C VAL A 254 -6.20 -2.41 -22.31
N LEU A 255 -5.27 -1.68 -22.90
CA LEU A 255 -4.19 -2.18 -23.76
C LEU A 255 -2.84 -2.12 -23.04
N HIS A 256 -2.48 -0.97 -22.47
CA HIS A 256 -1.21 -0.73 -21.75
C HIS A 256 -1.49 0.02 -20.44
N TYR A 257 -0.62 -0.06 -19.44
CA TYR A 257 -0.62 0.86 -18.29
C TYR A 257 0.80 1.18 -17.80
N GLU A 258 0.96 2.29 -17.07
CA GLU A 258 2.19 2.62 -16.33
C GLU A 258 1.91 3.31 -14.99
N PHE A 259 2.85 3.18 -14.05
CA PHE A 259 2.89 3.92 -12.79
C PHE A 259 3.68 5.23 -12.99
N MET A 260 2.98 6.33 -13.29
CA MET A 260 3.59 7.58 -13.72
C MET A 260 4.12 8.47 -12.57
N GLN A 261 4.98 9.42 -12.93
CA GLN A 261 5.71 10.28 -11.99
C GLN A 261 4.85 11.38 -11.35
N ASP A 262 3.60 11.54 -11.79
CA ASP A 262 2.58 12.46 -11.25
C ASP A 262 1.67 11.82 -10.19
N TYR A 263 2.09 10.68 -9.64
CA TYR A 263 1.38 9.91 -8.62
C TYR A 263 0.03 9.31 -9.08
N LYS A 264 -0.07 8.99 -10.37
CA LYS A 264 -1.22 8.27 -10.97
C LYS A 264 -0.79 7.06 -11.79
N VAL A 265 -1.64 6.04 -11.84
CA VAL A 265 -1.61 5.05 -12.92
C VAL A 265 -2.22 5.71 -14.15
N HIS A 266 -1.55 5.61 -15.29
CA HIS A 266 -2.11 5.97 -16.59
C HIS A 266 -2.39 4.69 -17.36
N LEU A 267 -3.67 4.36 -17.58
CA LEU A 267 -4.10 3.22 -18.37
C LEU A 267 -4.49 3.69 -19.76
N LYS A 268 -3.98 3.05 -20.81
CA LYS A 268 -4.30 3.33 -22.20
C LYS A 268 -5.22 2.23 -22.73
N HIS A 269 -6.33 2.62 -23.31
CA HIS A 269 -7.35 1.71 -23.82
C HIS A 269 -7.19 1.45 -25.33
N LEU A 270 -7.92 0.47 -25.87
CA LEU A 270 -7.82 -0.01 -27.26
C LEU A 270 -8.18 1.07 -28.31
N ASP A 271 -9.09 1.98 -27.98
CA ASP A 271 -9.46 3.17 -28.77
C ASP A 271 -8.40 4.29 -28.72
N GLY A 272 -7.42 4.18 -27.81
CA GLY A 272 -6.37 5.15 -27.56
C GLY A 272 -6.67 6.18 -26.46
N HIS A 273 -7.81 6.12 -25.76
CA HIS A 273 -8.06 7.01 -24.61
C HIS A 273 -7.18 6.63 -23.40
N ILE A 274 -7.03 7.57 -22.46
CA ILE A 274 -6.23 7.39 -21.24
C ILE A 274 -7.14 7.55 -20.00
N GLU A 275 -7.27 6.51 -19.17
CA GLU A 275 -7.80 6.64 -17.81
C GLU A 275 -6.65 7.02 -16.85
N GLU A 276 -6.80 8.12 -16.11
CA GLU A 276 -5.86 8.53 -15.06
C GLU A 276 -6.43 8.19 -13.66
N VAL A 277 -5.75 7.27 -12.95
CA VAL A 277 -6.19 6.76 -11.65
C VAL A 277 -5.14 7.10 -10.59
N PRO A 278 -5.37 8.09 -9.71
CA PRO A 278 -4.43 8.43 -8.65
C PRO A 278 -4.17 7.24 -7.73
N TYR A 279 -2.92 7.04 -7.30
CA TYR A 279 -2.54 5.86 -6.51
C TYR A 279 -3.34 5.69 -5.22
N PHE A 280 -3.69 6.80 -4.57
CA PHE A 280 -4.49 6.84 -3.34
C PHE A 280 -5.92 6.32 -3.53
N CYS A 281 -6.40 6.17 -4.77
CA CYS A 281 -7.72 5.67 -5.13
C CYS A 281 -7.77 4.14 -5.33
N LEU A 282 -6.62 3.48 -5.38
CA LEU A 282 -6.53 2.03 -5.55
C LEU A 282 -6.79 1.31 -4.20
N PRO A 283 -7.40 0.11 -4.18
CA PRO A 283 -7.71 -0.59 -2.93
C PRO A 283 -6.48 -1.28 -2.32
N ALA A 284 -5.77 -0.57 -1.44
CA ALA A 284 -4.48 -0.98 -0.87
C ALA A 284 -4.43 -2.39 -0.26
N ASN A 285 -5.46 -2.78 0.49
CA ASN A 285 -5.49 -4.07 1.20
C ASN A 285 -5.81 -5.24 0.27
N ASP A 286 -6.50 -4.98 -0.83
CA ASP A 286 -6.92 -6.00 -1.79
C ASP A 286 -5.81 -6.31 -2.81
N LEU A 287 -4.86 -5.39 -3.00
CA LEU A 287 -3.76 -5.49 -3.97
C LEU A 287 -2.38 -5.84 -3.36
N VAL A 288 -2.30 -6.13 -2.06
CA VAL A 288 -1.03 -6.40 -1.32
C VAL A 288 -0.16 -7.54 -1.87
N ASP A 289 -0.76 -8.42 -2.66
CA ASP A 289 -0.20 -9.61 -3.31
C ASP A 289 0.03 -9.42 -4.82
N VAL A 290 -0.26 -8.22 -5.35
CA VAL A 290 -0.12 -7.87 -6.78
C VAL A 290 0.84 -6.71 -6.97
N ILE A 291 0.60 -5.60 -6.25
CA ILE A 291 1.35 -4.34 -6.35
C ILE A 291 1.70 -3.88 -4.93
N ALA A 292 2.84 -3.23 -4.81
CA ALA A 292 3.33 -2.79 -3.53
C ALA A 292 2.49 -1.61 -2.96
N PRO A 293 1.90 -1.74 -1.75
CA PRO A 293 0.94 -0.75 -1.20
C PRO A 293 1.49 0.63 -0.80
N SER A 294 2.72 0.97 -1.17
CA SER A 294 3.39 2.22 -0.76
C SER A 294 2.74 3.48 -1.31
N CYS A 295 2.35 3.44 -2.58
CA CYS A 295 1.80 4.54 -3.35
C CYS A 295 0.47 5.11 -2.78
N TYR A 296 -0.08 4.43 -1.77
CA TYR A 296 -1.42 4.59 -1.24
C TYR A 296 -1.44 5.43 0.05
N ARG A 297 -0.28 5.89 0.56
CA ARG A 297 -0.23 6.62 1.85
C ARG A 297 0.91 7.63 1.96
N LEU A 298 0.52 8.91 2.09
CA LEU A 298 1.26 9.93 2.86
C LEU A 298 0.47 10.29 4.15
N TYR A 299 -0.36 9.36 4.62
CA TYR A 299 -1.38 9.58 5.63
C TYR A 299 -1.02 8.86 6.93
N LEU A 300 -0.68 9.62 7.97
CA LEU A 300 -0.31 9.06 9.27
C LEU A 300 -1.52 8.53 10.06
N ARG A 301 -1.22 7.95 11.22
CA ARG A 301 -2.09 7.06 11.97
C ARG A 301 -3.05 7.84 12.88
N SER A 302 -4.35 7.61 12.72
CA SER A 302 -5.39 7.89 13.72
C SER A 302 -6.50 6.84 13.60
N ARG A 303 -7.06 6.41 14.74
CA ARG A 303 -8.21 5.49 14.77
C ARG A 303 -9.50 6.31 14.66
N CYS A 304 -10.39 5.96 13.75
CA CYS A 304 -11.79 5.61 14.06
C CYS A 304 -12.53 5.09 12.83
N SER A 305 -13.75 4.58 13.06
CA SER A 305 -14.67 4.07 12.04
C SER A 305 -15.64 5.15 11.54
N SER A 306 -16.38 4.80 10.48
CA SER A 306 -17.67 5.35 10.04
C SER A 306 -17.66 6.43 8.94
N ARG A 307 -18.85 6.71 8.40
CA ARG A 307 -19.11 7.12 7.02
C ARG A 307 -20.05 8.34 6.92
N GLN A 308 -20.19 8.82 5.68
CA GLN A 308 -21.17 9.78 5.16
C GLN A 308 -20.90 11.25 5.50
N PHE A 309 -20.68 12.07 4.47
CA PHE A 309 -21.53 13.25 4.21
C PHE A 309 -21.35 13.75 2.76
N LEU A 310 -22.27 14.65 2.38
CA LEU A 310 -22.35 15.49 1.16
C LEU A 310 -23.07 14.93 -0.07
N SER A 311 -24.38 15.22 -0.10
CA SER A 311 -24.97 15.96 -1.23
C SER A 311 -25.56 17.28 -0.69
N ARG A 312 -25.74 18.28 -1.57
CA ARG A 312 -26.19 19.69 -1.30
C ARG A 312 -25.13 20.63 -0.70
N GLY A 313 -25.18 21.89 -1.14
CA GLY A 313 -24.65 23.08 -0.43
C GLY A 313 -23.14 23.30 -0.46
N ALA A 314 -22.64 24.11 -1.41
CA ALA A 314 -21.23 24.49 -1.45
C ALA A 314 -20.92 25.71 -0.55
N VAL A 315 -20.24 25.47 0.59
CA VAL A 315 -19.68 26.55 1.45
C VAL A 315 -18.19 26.34 1.74
N CYS A 316 -17.71 25.10 1.77
CA CYS A 316 -16.35 24.77 2.23
C CYS A 316 -15.14 25.28 1.40
N PRO A 317 -15.22 25.54 0.07
CA PRO A 317 -14.02 25.95 -0.70
C PRO A 317 -13.39 27.27 -0.27
N SER A 318 -14.20 28.23 0.18
CA SER A 318 -13.75 29.61 0.46
C SER A 318 -12.71 29.67 1.58
N ARG A 319 -13.02 29.06 2.74
CA ARG A 319 -12.17 29.08 3.93
C ARG A 319 -10.84 28.33 3.73
N LEU A 320 -10.82 27.30 2.89
CA LEU A 320 -9.59 26.58 2.53
C LEU A 320 -8.67 27.41 1.63
N PHE A 321 -9.23 28.11 0.64
CA PHE A 321 -8.47 29.00 -0.25
C PHE A 321 -7.95 30.24 0.50
N GLU A 322 -8.73 30.78 1.43
CA GLU A 322 -8.32 31.85 2.36
C GLU A 322 -7.11 31.42 3.20
N LEU A 323 -7.16 30.25 3.85
CA LEU A 323 -6.05 29.74 4.65
C LEU A 323 -4.79 29.49 3.82
N PHE A 324 -4.94 28.99 2.58
CA PHE A 324 -3.83 28.81 1.64
C PHE A 324 -3.13 30.14 1.30
N LEU A 325 -3.89 31.19 0.97
CA LEU A 325 -3.31 32.50 0.64
C LEU A 325 -2.75 33.22 1.86
N LYS A 326 -3.38 33.13 3.02
CA LYS A 326 -2.82 33.64 4.29
C LYS A 326 -1.51 32.94 4.64
N GLY A 327 -1.42 31.63 4.44
CA GLY A 327 -0.19 30.83 4.55
C GLY A 327 0.90 31.15 3.49
N LYS A 328 0.61 32.02 2.52
CA LYS A 328 1.56 32.56 1.54
C LYS A 328 1.81 34.07 1.67
N ALA A 329 1.18 34.73 2.65
CA ALA A 329 1.10 36.20 2.76
C ALA A 329 0.52 36.89 1.50
N LEU A 330 -0.30 36.18 0.72
CA LEU A 330 -0.90 36.67 -0.55
C LEU A 330 -2.39 37.00 -0.44
N TRP A 331 -2.95 36.95 0.77
CA TRP A 331 -4.37 37.25 1.00
C TRP A 331 -4.74 38.72 0.75
N GLY A 332 -3.77 39.64 0.80
CA GLY A 332 -4.01 41.07 0.54
C GLY A 332 -4.53 41.37 -0.87
N HIS A 333 -4.15 40.56 -1.87
CA HIS A 333 -4.69 40.62 -3.23
C HIS A 333 -6.18 40.22 -3.33
N ILE A 334 -6.76 39.63 -2.27
CA ILE A 334 -8.13 39.11 -2.26
C ILE A 334 -9.06 39.95 -1.37
N ASP A 335 -8.59 40.41 -0.20
CA ASP A 335 -9.37 41.34 0.63
C ASP A 335 -9.18 42.82 0.22
N GLY A 336 -8.20 43.12 -0.62
CA GLY A 336 -7.91 44.47 -1.11
C GLY A 336 -6.96 45.28 -0.23
N THR A 337 -6.33 44.65 0.77
CA THR A 337 -5.30 45.32 1.59
C THR A 337 -3.95 45.44 0.90
N ASP A 338 -3.72 44.75 -0.22
CA ASP A 338 -2.54 44.89 -1.09
C ASP A 338 -2.95 45.44 -2.47
N VAL A 339 -2.64 46.72 -2.72
CA VAL A 339 -3.07 47.47 -3.91
C VAL A 339 -1.93 47.71 -4.90
N ALA A 340 -2.25 47.66 -6.19
CA ALA A 340 -1.28 47.89 -7.26
C ALA A 340 -0.75 49.34 -7.25
N ASN A 341 0.54 49.51 -6.95
CA ASN A 341 1.21 50.81 -7.01
C ASN A 341 1.22 51.36 -8.44
N THR A 342 0.52 52.47 -8.67
CA THR A 342 0.39 53.15 -9.99
C THR A 342 1.39 54.29 -10.21
N SER A 343 2.30 54.54 -9.26
CA SER A 343 3.26 55.66 -9.30
C SER A 343 4.63 55.28 -9.88
N THR A 344 4.97 55.83 -11.04
CA THR A 344 6.27 55.66 -11.70
C THR A 344 7.32 56.65 -11.20
N SER A 345 8.05 56.32 -10.12
CA SER A 345 9.43 56.79 -9.88
C SER A 345 10.01 56.20 -8.59
N ASP A 346 11.03 55.36 -8.69
CA ASP A 346 12.33 55.66 -8.06
C ASP A 346 13.43 54.72 -8.56
N THR A 347 14.64 55.25 -8.71
CA THR A 347 15.82 54.48 -9.15
C THR A 347 16.80 54.28 -8.01
N SER A 348 16.78 53.09 -7.42
CA SER A 348 17.90 52.56 -6.63
C SER A 348 18.02 51.05 -6.81
N GLN A 349 19.27 50.57 -6.90
CA GLN A 349 19.64 49.17 -6.71
C GLN A 349 19.67 48.93 -5.18
N ASP A 350 19.47 47.73 -4.63
CA ASP A 350 20.02 46.43 -5.02
C ASP A 350 19.29 45.26 -4.29
N VAL A 351 19.70 44.02 -4.57
CA VAL A 351 19.41 42.76 -3.83
C VAL A 351 17.95 42.28 -3.77
N GLY A 352 17.69 41.14 -4.44
CA GLY A 352 16.57 40.23 -4.12
C GLY A 352 15.23 40.58 -4.75
N SER A 353 15.07 40.32 -6.04
CA SER A 353 13.84 40.63 -6.80
C SER A 353 12.62 39.78 -6.39
N SER A 354 11.85 40.29 -5.42
CA SER A 354 10.46 39.88 -5.21
C SER A 354 9.64 40.05 -6.50
N PRO A 355 8.73 39.10 -6.84
CA PRO A 355 7.87 39.24 -8.01
C PRO A 355 6.95 40.46 -7.86
N SER A 356 6.71 41.18 -8.96
CA SER A 356 5.83 42.35 -8.96
C SER A 356 4.38 41.98 -8.64
N TRP A 357 3.62 42.96 -8.13
CA TRP A 357 2.20 42.80 -7.75
C TRP A 357 1.38 42.10 -8.84
N ALA A 358 1.57 42.47 -10.12
CA ALA A 358 0.87 41.86 -11.25
C ALA A 358 1.25 40.38 -11.50
N VAL A 359 2.49 39.98 -11.20
CA VAL A 359 2.93 38.57 -11.28
C VAL A 359 2.37 37.74 -10.12
N LEU A 360 2.06 38.36 -8.99
CA LEU A 360 1.39 37.72 -7.86
C LEU A 360 -0.12 37.63 -8.08
N ASP A 361 -0.78 38.71 -8.50
CA ASP A 361 -2.22 38.71 -8.80
C ASP A 361 -2.55 37.71 -9.93
N ALA A 362 -1.81 37.74 -11.05
CA ALA A 362 -2.00 36.77 -12.14
C ALA A 362 -1.74 35.30 -11.71
N ARG A 363 -0.87 35.07 -10.72
CA ARG A 363 -0.65 33.75 -10.12
C ARG A 363 -1.84 33.30 -9.28
N ILE A 364 -2.48 34.21 -8.55
CA ILE A 364 -3.69 33.91 -7.77
C ILE A 364 -4.90 33.74 -8.68
N MET A 365 -5.03 34.52 -9.76
CA MET A 365 -6.01 34.29 -10.83
C MET A 365 -5.85 32.89 -11.44
N SER A 366 -4.62 32.47 -11.74
CA SER A 366 -4.32 31.11 -12.23
C SER A 366 -4.72 30.02 -11.21
N TRP A 367 -4.50 30.25 -9.92
CA TRP A 367 -4.98 29.35 -8.86
C TRP A 367 -6.51 29.32 -8.75
N LEU A 368 -7.21 30.45 -8.87
CA LEU A 368 -8.68 30.50 -8.88
C LEU A 368 -9.25 29.73 -10.08
N LEU A 369 -8.77 30.03 -11.29
CA LEU A 369 -9.19 29.36 -12.53
C LEU A 369 -8.88 27.85 -12.51
N GLY A 370 -7.79 27.43 -11.85
CA GLY A 370 -7.43 26.02 -11.65
C GLY A 370 -8.15 25.31 -10.49
N SER A 371 -8.91 26.03 -9.65
CA SER A 371 -9.59 25.49 -8.47
C SER A 371 -11.11 25.41 -8.59
N VAL A 372 -11.69 25.87 -9.71
CA VAL A 372 -13.13 25.83 -9.99
C VAL A 372 -13.44 24.86 -11.14
N GLU A 373 -14.69 24.41 -11.23
CA GLU A 373 -15.10 23.54 -12.34
C GLU A 373 -15.01 24.23 -13.72
N PRO A 374 -14.76 23.50 -14.81
CA PRO A 374 -14.60 24.07 -16.15
C PRO A 374 -15.77 24.95 -16.64
N HIS A 375 -16.98 24.71 -16.13
CA HIS A 375 -18.15 25.52 -16.46
C HIS A 375 -18.13 26.91 -15.76
N ILE A 376 -17.53 26.99 -14.57
CA ILE A 376 -17.38 28.24 -13.79
C ILE A 376 -16.23 29.09 -14.35
N VAL A 377 -15.16 28.45 -14.86
CA VAL A 377 -14.01 29.13 -15.50
C VAL A 377 -14.46 30.17 -16.55
N THR A 378 -15.48 29.84 -17.36
CA THR A 378 -16.03 30.74 -18.39
C THR A 378 -16.52 32.06 -17.80
N ASN A 379 -17.16 32.03 -16.63
CA ASN A 379 -17.70 33.20 -15.96
C ASN A 379 -16.63 34.05 -15.25
N LEU A 380 -15.46 33.47 -14.97
CA LEU A 380 -14.33 34.20 -14.36
C LEU A 380 -13.46 34.93 -15.39
N ARG A 381 -13.48 34.52 -16.67
CA ARG A 381 -12.69 35.15 -17.75
C ARG A 381 -12.85 36.68 -17.92
N PRO A 382 -14.02 37.31 -17.67
CA PRO A 382 -14.16 38.76 -17.77
C PRO A 382 -13.48 39.55 -16.64
N HIS A 383 -13.05 38.88 -15.56
CA HIS A 383 -12.48 39.54 -14.39
C HIS A 383 -10.96 39.71 -14.54
N SER A 384 -10.48 40.94 -14.37
CA SER A 384 -9.10 41.35 -14.65
C SER A 384 -8.16 41.30 -13.43
N SER A 385 -8.61 40.78 -12.29
CA SER A 385 -7.78 40.61 -11.08
C SER A 385 -8.26 39.43 -10.22
N ALA A 386 -7.41 38.93 -9.32
CA ALA A 386 -7.81 37.88 -8.39
C ALA A 386 -8.90 38.36 -7.43
N GLN A 387 -8.81 39.61 -6.95
CA GLN A 387 -9.83 40.27 -6.13
C GLN A 387 -11.21 40.25 -6.81
N SER A 388 -11.27 40.60 -8.09
CA SER A 388 -12.54 40.71 -8.83
C SER A 388 -13.15 39.35 -9.17
N MET A 389 -12.32 38.34 -9.48
CA MET A 389 -12.77 36.94 -9.58
C MET A 389 -13.36 36.44 -8.25
N TRP A 390 -12.70 36.72 -7.12
CA TRP A 390 -13.16 36.31 -5.80
C TRP A 390 -14.46 37.01 -5.38
N ALA A 391 -14.58 38.31 -5.65
CA ALA A 391 -15.80 39.08 -5.39
C ALA A 391 -17.01 38.55 -6.17
N TYR A 392 -16.81 38.13 -7.43
CA TYR A 392 -17.83 37.45 -8.23
C TYR A 392 -18.24 36.11 -7.62
N LEU A 393 -17.26 35.25 -7.29
CA LEU A 393 -17.52 33.95 -6.67
C LEU A 393 -18.29 34.10 -5.35
N LYS A 394 -17.93 35.08 -4.52
CA LYS A 394 -18.66 35.40 -3.29
C LYS A 394 -20.10 35.84 -3.60
N THR A 395 -20.30 36.82 -4.47
CA THR A 395 -21.64 37.35 -4.79
C THR A 395 -22.58 36.29 -5.37
N VAL A 396 -22.11 35.41 -6.25
CA VAL A 396 -22.97 34.43 -6.95
C VAL A 396 -23.28 33.20 -6.09
N TYR A 397 -22.30 32.71 -5.33
CA TYR A 397 -22.41 31.43 -4.62
C TYR A 397 -22.59 31.55 -3.10
N HIS A 398 -22.44 32.76 -2.51
CA HIS A 398 -22.70 33.02 -1.08
C HIS A 398 -24.08 33.68 -0.87
N GLN A 399 -25.13 33.02 -1.35
CA GLN A 399 -26.51 33.50 -1.23
C GLN A 399 -27.00 33.46 0.23
N HIS A 400 -27.95 34.33 0.58
CA HIS A 400 -28.45 34.44 1.96
C HIS A 400 -29.27 33.19 2.35
N ASN A 401 -29.08 32.73 3.59
CA ASN A 401 -29.27 31.33 3.94
C ASN A 401 -30.63 30.96 4.57
N ASP A 402 -31.67 31.80 4.47
CA ASP A 402 -32.96 31.54 5.13
C ASP A 402 -33.58 30.19 4.74
N ALA A 403 -33.56 29.85 3.44
CA ALA A 403 -34.03 28.56 2.94
C ALA A 403 -33.16 27.37 3.41
N ARG A 404 -31.86 27.61 3.69
CA ARG A 404 -30.94 26.59 4.22
C ARG A 404 -31.13 26.41 5.73
N ARG A 405 -31.31 27.51 6.45
CA ARG A 405 -31.68 27.55 7.87
C ARG A 405 -32.97 26.78 8.12
N PHE A 406 -34.04 27.06 7.36
CA PHE A 406 -35.31 26.32 7.44
C PHE A 406 -35.13 24.81 7.20
N GLN A 407 -34.31 24.42 6.21
CA GLN A 407 -33.98 23.00 5.99
C GLN A 407 -33.25 22.37 7.18
N LEU A 408 -32.37 23.09 7.85
CA LEU A 408 -31.62 22.60 9.01
C LEU A 408 -32.50 22.53 10.27
N GLU A 409 -33.35 23.52 10.52
CA GLU A 409 -34.35 23.50 11.59
C GLU A 409 -35.28 22.27 11.43
N HIS A 410 -35.79 22.03 10.22
CA HIS A 410 -36.59 20.84 9.89
C HIS A 410 -35.79 19.52 10.03
N ALA A 411 -34.52 19.50 9.59
CA ALA A 411 -33.68 18.30 9.70
C ALA A 411 -33.39 17.94 11.15
N ILE A 412 -33.00 18.92 11.99
CA ILE A 412 -32.80 18.75 13.43
C ILE A 412 -34.09 18.28 14.10
N ALA A 413 -35.23 18.91 13.79
CA ALA A 413 -36.54 18.55 14.35
C ALA A 413 -36.93 17.08 14.05
N MET A 414 -36.64 16.58 12.84
CA MET A 414 -36.97 15.20 12.43
C MET A 414 -35.88 14.16 12.74
N PHE A 415 -34.67 14.58 13.10
CA PHE A 415 -33.57 13.65 13.40
C PHE A 415 -33.89 12.73 14.60
N GLN A 416 -33.45 11.48 14.53
CA GLN A 416 -33.64 10.44 15.56
C GLN A 416 -32.43 9.51 15.55
N HIS A 417 -32.13 8.84 16.68
CA HIS A 417 -31.06 7.84 16.75
C HIS A 417 -31.26 6.71 15.71
N GLY A 418 -32.48 6.18 15.58
CA GLY A 418 -32.76 5.13 14.59
C GLY A 418 -31.82 3.94 14.72
N SER A 419 -31.38 3.35 13.61
CA SER A 419 -30.45 2.21 13.58
C SER A 419 -28.96 2.60 13.55
N LEU A 420 -28.61 3.84 13.92
CA LEU A 420 -27.21 4.28 14.01
C LEU A 420 -26.52 3.72 15.25
N SER A 421 -25.19 3.74 15.26
CA SER A 421 -24.43 3.68 16.52
C SER A 421 -24.51 5.01 17.27
N ILE A 422 -24.22 5.01 18.58
CA ILE A 422 -24.09 6.25 19.37
C ILE A 422 -23.02 7.18 18.76
N GLN A 423 -21.92 6.65 18.21
CA GLN A 423 -20.88 7.44 17.54
C GLN A 423 -21.39 8.15 16.28
N ASP A 424 -22.12 7.43 15.43
CA ASP A 424 -22.64 7.98 14.17
C ASP A 424 -23.78 8.97 14.44
N TYR A 425 -24.64 8.64 15.40
CA TYR A 425 -25.73 9.48 15.88
C TYR A 425 -25.22 10.82 16.44
N TYR A 426 -24.19 10.79 17.31
CA TYR A 426 -23.54 11.99 17.84
C TYR A 426 -22.96 12.87 16.74
N SER A 427 -22.22 12.26 15.82
CA SER A 427 -21.52 12.95 14.75
C SER A 427 -22.49 13.66 13.82
N ALA A 428 -23.50 12.95 13.30
CA ALA A 428 -24.49 13.51 12.39
C ALA A 428 -25.39 14.58 13.06
N PHE A 429 -25.73 14.42 14.35
CA PHE A 429 -26.45 15.43 15.11
C PHE A 429 -25.64 16.71 15.29
N LEU A 430 -24.34 16.59 15.62
CA LEU A 430 -23.45 17.75 15.72
C LEU A 430 -23.23 18.44 14.38
N THR A 431 -23.11 17.73 13.26
CA THR A 431 -22.99 18.34 11.93
C THR A 431 -24.18 19.26 11.63
N LEU A 432 -25.41 18.78 11.81
CA LEU A 432 -26.63 19.58 11.61
C LEU A 432 -26.66 20.80 12.53
N TRP A 433 -26.34 20.61 13.82
CA TRP A 433 -26.37 21.69 14.81
C TRP A 433 -25.27 22.74 14.64
N ASN A 434 -24.08 22.34 14.19
CA ASN A 434 -22.98 23.27 13.96
C ASN A 434 -23.23 24.10 12.70
N GLU A 435 -23.72 23.49 11.61
CA GLU A 435 -24.13 24.24 10.41
C GLU A 435 -25.27 25.23 10.73
N TYR A 436 -26.26 24.80 11.52
CA TYR A 436 -27.32 25.69 12.00
C TYR A 436 -26.79 26.81 12.90
N ALA A 437 -25.86 26.52 13.83
CA ALA A 437 -25.29 27.54 14.71
C ALA A 437 -24.42 28.56 13.97
N ASP A 438 -23.59 28.12 13.02
CA ASP A 438 -22.76 29.00 12.19
C ASP A 438 -23.65 29.96 11.37
N LEU A 439 -24.75 29.45 10.79
CA LEU A 439 -25.71 30.28 10.05
C LEU A 439 -26.48 31.25 10.94
N VAL A 440 -26.93 30.84 12.13
CA VAL A 440 -27.70 31.70 13.05
C VAL A 440 -26.82 32.70 13.81
N THR A 441 -25.50 32.47 13.91
CA THR A 441 -24.56 33.40 14.57
C THR A 441 -23.76 34.27 13.61
N ALA A 442 -23.83 34.05 12.29
CA ALA A 442 -23.09 34.84 11.28
C ALA A 442 -23.30 36.36 11.39
N ASP A 443 -24.55 36.80 11.60
CA ASP A 443 -24.93 38.21 11.68
C ASP A 443 -25.17 38.71 13.12
N VAL A 444 -24.76 37.93 14.14
CA VAL A 444 -24.98 38.26 15.56
C VAL A 444 -23.88 39.17 16.10
N PRO A 445 -24.22 40.35 16.68
CA PRO A 445 -23.24 41.19 17.35
C PRO A 445 -22.51 40.47 18.49
N VAL A 446 -21.19 40.62 18.56
CA VAL A 446 -20.30 39.91 19.50
C VAL A 446 -20.77 39.99 20.97
N ALA A 447 -21.41 41.10 21.36
CA ALA A 447 -21.95 41.30 22.72
C ALA A 447 -23.11 40.36 23.09
N ALA A 448 -23.85 39.80 22.12
CA ALA A 448 -24.96 38.86 22.36
C ALA A 448 -24.58 37.39 22.10
N LEU A 449 -23.43 37.16 21.44
CA LEU A 449 -23.01 35.87 20.90
C LEU A 449 -22.81 34.80 21.99
N SER A 450 -22.27 35.17 23.16
CA SER A 450 -22.07 34.25 24.30
C SER A 450 -23.37 33.74 24.91
N THR A 451 -24.40 34.59 25.01
CA THR A 451 -25.73 34.22 25.51
C THR A 451 -26.42 33.26 24.55
N ILE A 452 -26.37 33.54 23.25
CA ILE A 452 -26.95 32.68 22.20
C ILE A 452 -26.23 31.33 22.15
N GLN A 453 -24.90 31.31 22.21
CA GLN A 453 -24.12 30.07 22.29
C GLN A 453 -24.48 29.22 23.51
N THR A 454 -24.73 29.84 24.67
CA THR A 454 -25.16 29.14 25.88
C THR A 454 -26.54 28.48 25.70
N LEU A 455 -27.52 29.23 25.18
CA LEU A 455 -28.87 28.72 24.92
C LEU A 455 -28.87 27.61 23.87
N HIS A 456 -28.08 27.76 22.80
CA HIS A 456 -27.90 26.73 21.78
C HIS A 456 -27.21 25.48 22.35
N ALA A 457 -26.23 25.62 23.25
CA ALA A 457 -25.58 24.48 23.89
C ALA A 457 -26.57 23.64 24.73
N THR A 458 -27.46 24.28 25.50
CA THR A 458 -28.53 23.61 26.24
C THR A 458 -29.52 22.92 25.30
N SER A 459 -30.09 23.64 24.31
CA SER A 459 -31.07 23.04 23.39
C SER A 459 -30.48 21.87 22.58
N ARG A 460 -29.20 21.97 22.19
CA ARG A 460 -28.44 20.90 21.53
C ARG A 460 -28.26 19.68 22.44
N HIS A 461 -27.91 19.88 23.71
CA HIS A 461 -27.84 18.79 24.70
C HIS A 461 -29.19 18.07 24.88
N ASP A 462 -30.25 18.84 25.12
CA ASP A 462 -31.56 18.28 25.48
C ASP A 462 -32.19 17.53 24.30
N GLN A 463 -32.09 18.09 23.09
CA GLN A 463 -32.55 17.40 21.88
C GLN A 463 -31.74 16.13 21.61
N PHE A 464 -30.42 16.11 21.85
CA PHE A 464 -29.61 14.90 21.67
C PHE A 464 -30.10 13.74 22.55
N LEU A 465 -30.39 14.00 23.82
CA LEU A 465 -30.90 12.99 24.74
C LEU A 465 -32.35 12.60 24.43
N MET A 466 -33.22 13.55 24.11
CA MET A 466 -34.63 13.30 23.79
C MET A 466 -34.82 12.34 22.60
N LYS A 467 -33.90 12.36 21.64
CA LYS A 467 -33.94 11.61 20.37
C LYS A 467 -33.23 10.24 20.41
N LEU A 468 -32.81 9.77 21.59
CA LEU A 468 -32.21 8.44 21.81
C LEU A 468 -33.24 7.28 21.70
N ARG A 469 -32.76 6.09 21.30
CA ARG A 469 -33.53 4.83 21.34
C ARG A 469 -33.94 4.43 22.76
N PRO A 470 -35.09 3.75 22.97
CA PRO A 470 -35.56 3.32 24.29
C PRO A 470 -34.59 2.43 25.07
N GLU A 471 -33.72 1.68 24.39
CA GLU A 471 -32.67 0.85 24.99
C GLU A 471 -31.73 1.64 25.92
N TYR A 472 -31.58 2.95 25.67
CA TYR A 472 -30.70 3.85 26.42
C TYR A 472 -31.43 4.62 27.54
N GLU A 473 -32.72 4.35 27.80
CA GLU A 473 -33.56 5.13 28.73
C GLU A 473 -32.96 5.20 30.15
N SER A 474 -32.39 4.11 30.65
CA SER A 474 -31.73 4.07 31.97
C SER A 474 -30.59 5.09 32.08
N VAL A 475 -29.75 5.18 31.04
CA VAL A 475 -28.62 6.13 30.99
C VAL A 475 -29.12 7.55 30.70
N ARG A 476 -30.11 7.73 29.83
CA ARG A 476 -30.77 9.02 29.59
C ARG A 476 -31.32 9.63 30.88
N SER A 477 -32.10 8.84 31.64
CA SER A 477 -32.64 9.25 32.93
C SER A 477 -31.53 9.52 33.96
N SER A 478 -30.47 8.71 33.98
CA SER A 478 -29.30 8.95 34.83
C SER A 478 -28.55 10.25 34.49
N LEU A 479 -28.48 10.65 33.23
CA LEU A 479 -27.81 11.88 32.78
C LEU A 479 -28.67 13.12 33.08
N LEU A 480 -29.98 13.06 32.82
CA LEU A 480 -30.92 14.17 33.04
C LEU A 480 -31.12 14.53 34.52
N ASN A 481 -30.99 13.56 35.44
CA ASN A 481 -31.17 13.77 36.88
C ASN A 481 -29.90 14.29 37.61
N ARG A 482 -28.84 14.70 36.89
CA ARG A 482 -27.60 15.21 37.49
C ARG A 482 -27.61 16.72 37.68
N SER A 483 -27.07 17.16 38.81
CA SER A 483 -26.76 18.56 39.09
C SER A 483 -25.29 18.69 39.51
N PRO A 484 -24.46 19.49 38.80
CA PRO A 484 -24.78 20.21 37.56
C PRO A 484 -25.08 19.26 36.38
N VAL A 485 -25.78 19.78 35.37
CA VAL A 485 -26.08 19.05 34.13
C VAL A 485 -24.76 18.72 33.40
N PRO A 486 -24.53 17.47 32.98
CA PRO A 486 -23.31 17.08 32.26
C PRO A 486 -23.19 17.78 30.89
N SER A 487 -21.96 17.97 30.40
CA SER A 487 -21.76 18.42 29.02
C SER A 487 -22.16 17.33 28.02
N LEU A 488 -22.44 17.76 26.79
CA LEU A 488 -22.81 16.87 25.69
C LEU A 488 -21.72 15.80 25.40
N ASP A 489 -20.44 16.15 25.55
CA ASP A 489 -19.31 15.21 25.43
C ASP A 489 -19.25 14.18 26.57
N ILE A 490 -19.64 14.57 27.79
CA ILE A 490 -19.74 13.64 28.94
C ILE A 490 -20.88 12.64 28.72
N CYS A 491 -22.04 13.13 28.27
CA CYS A 491 -23.18 12.30 27.89
C CYS A 491 -22.80 11.29 26.80
N PHE A 492 -22.12 11.75 25.75
CA PHE A 492 -21.63 10.91 24.67
C PHE A 492 -20.67 9.82 25.17
N GLY A 493 -19.69 10.19 26.00
CA GLY A 493 -18.74 9.25 26.58
C GLY A 493 -19.39 8.17 27.45
N GLU A 494 -20.53 8.43 28.10
CA GLU A 494 -21.30 7.44 28.84
C GLU A 494 -22.17 6.55 27.94
N LEU A 495 -22.82 7.14 26.94
CA LEU A 495 -23.66 6.40 25.99
C LEU A 495 -22.82 5.40 25.15
N LEU A 496 -21.58 5.74 24.80
CA LEU A 496 -20.63 4.79 24.16
C LEU A 496 -20.30 3.59 25.07
N ARG A 497 -20.21 3.79 26.39
CA ARG A 497 -19.98 2.70 27.34
C ARG A 497 -21.20 1.79 27.46
N GLU A 498 -22.40 2.36 27.40
CA GLU A 498 -23.64 1.59 27.41
C GLU A 498 -23.87 0.83 26.10
N GLU A 499 -23.56 1.41 24.94
CA GLU A 499 -23.60 0.73 23.64
C GLU A 499 -22.66 -0.50 23.64
N GLN A 500 -21.45 -0.36 24.18
CA GLN A 500 -20.53 -1.48 24.36
C GLN A 500 -21.06 -2.53 25.36
N ARG A 501 -21.74 -2.11 26.42
CA ARG A 501 -22.36 -3.01 27.42
C ARG A 501 -23.50 -3.82 26.80
N LEU A 502 -24.42 -3.16 26.10
CA LEU A 502 -25.55 -3.78 25.39
C LEU A 502 -25.06 -4.74 24.30
N SER A 503 -24.05 -4.35 23.52
CA SER A 503 -23.41 -5.21 22.52
C SER A 503 -22.80 -6.47 23.13
N THR A 504 -22.14 -6.35 24.28
CA THR A 504 -21.56 -7.48 25.01
C THR A 504 -22.64 -8.41 25.57
N GLN A 505 -23.74 -7.85 26.09
CA GLN A 505 -24.89 -8.61 26.57
C GLN A 505 -25.54 -9.42 25.44
N ALA A 506 -25.79 -8.82 24.27
CA ALA A 506 -26.38 -9.51 23.12
C ALA A 506 -25.51 -10.68 22.62
N LEU A 507 -24.17 -10.55 22.64
CA LEU A 507 -23.25 -11.64 22.30
C LEU A 507 -23.31 -12.81 23.30
N LEU A 508 -23.44 -12.51 24.60
CA LEU A 508 -23.59 -13.53 25.63
C LEU A 508 -24.94 -14.26 25.51
N GLU A 509 -26.03 -13.53 25.26
CA GLU A 509 -27.36 -14.09 25.04
C GLU A 509 -27.40 -14.99 23.79
N GLN A 510 -26.76 -14.59 22.69
CA GLN A 510 -26.59 -15.43 21.50
C GLN A 510 -25.82 -16.72 21.79
N SER A 511 -24.79 -16.66 22.65
CA SER A 511 -24.00 -17.86 23.02
C SER A 511 -24.81 -18.92 23.77
N HIS A 512 -25.90 -18.53 24.46
CA HIS A 512 -26.79 -19.46 25.15
C HIS A 512 -27.91 -20.03 24.25
N GLY A 513 -28.12 -19.50 23.04
CA GLY A 513 -29.21 -19.88 22.14
C GLY A 513 -29.15 -21.29 21.55
N SER A 514 -28.07 -22.06 21.76
CA SER A 514 -27.83 -23.36 21.11
C SER A 514 -27.79 -24.57 22.07
N SER A 515 -28.31 -24.46 23.29
CA SER A 515 -28.40 -25.60 24.23
C SER A 515 -29.81 -25.81 24.76
N GLY A 516 -30.50 -26.83 24.22
CA GLY A 516 -31.84 -27.25 24.66
C GLY A 516 -31.83 -27.96 26.01
N MET A 517 -31.47 -27.27 27.09
CA MET A 517 -31.47 -27.83 28.45
C MET A 517 -32.89 -27.90 29.03
N ALA A 518 -33.51 -29.08 28.92
CA ALA A 518 -34.73 -29.40 29.67
C ALA A 518 -34.51 -29.25 31.18
N THR A 519 -35.39 -28.50 31.85
CA THR A 519 -35.23 -28.10 33.26
C THR A 519 -35.54 -29.25 34.24
N VAL A 520 -34.59 -30.17 34.42
CA VAL A 520 -34.69 -31.28 35.38
C VAL A 520 -34.27 -30.83 36.78
N ALA A 521 -35.24 -30.60 37.66
CA ALA A 521 -34.99 -30.30 39.07
C ALA A 521 -34.66 -31.56 39.89
N TYR A 522 -33.64 -31.49 40.75
CA TYR A 522 -33.24 -32.57 41.66
C TYR A 522 -33.55 -32.19 43.12
N ALA A 523 -34.62 -32.75 43.70
CA ALA A 523 -34.97 -32.51 45.10
C ALA A 523 -34.41 -33.60 46.04
N ALA A 524 -33.55 -33.19 46.99
CA ALA A 524 -33.06 -34.08 48.05
C ALA A 524 -34.06 -34.21 49.21
N GLN A 525 -34.68 -33.11 49.61
CA GLN A 525 -35.70 -32.99 50.65
C GLN A 525 -36.65 -31.82 50.32
N GLY A 526 -37.90 -31.89 50.77
CA GLY A 526 -38.85 -30.79 50.70
C GLY A 526 -40.12 -31.08 51.50
N ARG A 527 -40.53 -30.13 52.35
CA ARG A 527 -41.91 -30.04 52.86
C ARG A 527 -42.62 -28.99 52.01
N GLY A 528 -43.42 -29.42 51.05
CA GLY A 528 -44.18 -28.56 50.15
C GLY A 528 -45.12 -29.36 49.25
N PRO A 529 -46.09 -28.72 48.57
CA PRO A 529 -47.05 -29.40 47.70
C PRO A 529 -46.35 -30.09 46.51
N PRO A 530 -46.93 -31.17 45.96
CA PRO A 530 -46.27 -31.96 44.93
C PRO A 530 -46.22 -31.26 43.57
N LEU A 531 -45.02 -30.91 43.11
CA LEU A 531 -44.78 -30.74 41.66
C LEU A 531 -44.96 -32.10 40.96
N ASN A 532 -45.43 -32.04 39.71
CA ASN A 532 -45.84 -33.20 38.93
C ASN A 532 -44.71 -34.24 38.78
N SER A 533 -44.86 -35.40 39.45
CA SER A 533 -43.74 -36.28 39.83
C SER A 533 -42.91 -36.86 38.68
N LYS A 534 -43.43 -36.87 37.44
CA LYS A 534 -42.82 -37.56 36.29
C LYS A 534 -41.42 -37.04 35.94
N ASN A 535 -41.11 -35.77 36.20
CA ASN A 535 -39.85 -35.14 35.80
C ASN A 535 -38.81 -35.01 36.95
N LEU A 536 -39.11 -35.58 38.13
CA LEU A 536 -38.26 -35.46 39.32
C LEU A 536 -37.31 -36.68 39.43
N GLN A 537 -36.00 -36.49 39.34
CA GLN A 537 -35.02 -37.60 39.43
C GLN A 537 -34.46 -37.79 40.84
N CYS A 538 -34.49 -39.02 41.34
CA CYS A 538 -33.98 -39.40 42.64
C CYS A 538 -32.45 -39.33 42.70
N PHE A 539 -31.90 -38.47 43.56
CA PHE A 539 -30.45 -38.35 43.74
C PHE A 539 -29.76 -39.65 44.21
N CYS A 540 -30.50 -40.57 44.86
CA CYS A 540 -29.93 -41.79 45.45
C CYS A 540 -29.78 -42.96 44.46
N CYS A 541 -30.69 -43.11 43.49
CA CYS A 541 -30.68 -44.23 42.53
C CYS A 541 -30.75 -43.80 41.05
N LYS A 542 -30.90 -42.51 40.75
CA LYS A 542 -31.07 -41.94 39.40
C LYS A 542 -32.33 -42.41 38.64
N GLU A 543 -33.28 -43.03 39.33
CA GLU A 543 -34.63 -43.30 38.80
C GLU A 543 -35.55 -42.09 39.02
N TYR A 544 -36.57 -41.93 38.18
CA TYR A 544 -37.52 -40.81 38.28
C TYR A 544 -38.71 -41.12 39.20
N GLY A 545 -39.55 -40.12 39.47
CA GLY A 545 -40.83 -40.27 40.19
C GLY A 545 -40.76 -40.17 41.72
N HIS A 546 -39.58 -40.08 42.33
CA HIS A 546 -39.44 -40.06 43.79
C HIS A 546 -38.19 -39.30 44.29
N ILE A 547 -38.20 -38.92 45.57
CA ILE A 547 -37.07 -38.26 46.26
C ILE A 547 -36.21 -39.25 47.04
N ALA A 548 -34.95 -38.88 47.29
CA ALA A 548 -33.95 -39.73 47.96
C ALA A 548 -34.37 -40.26 49.35
N ALA A 549 -35.25 -39.55 50.07
CA ALA A 549 -35.79 -39.99 51.36
C ALA A 549 -36.63 -41.29 51.26
N HIS A 550 -37.38 -41.44 50.17
CA HIS A 550 -38.30 -42.56 49.91
C HIS A 550 -37.74 -43.58 48.90
N CYS A 551 -36.49 -43.44 48.49
CA CYS A 551 -35.81 -44.41 47.64
C CYS A 551 -35.79 -45.81 48.30
N PRO A 552 -36.22 -46.89 47.61
CA PRO A 552 -36.10 -48.25 48.13
C PRO A 552 -34.64 -48.76 48.11
N LYS A 553 -33.82 -48.24 47.19
CA LYS A 553 -32.41 -48.62 46.98
C LYS A 553 -31.45 -47.69 47.74
N LYS A 554 -31.66 -47.51 49.06
CA LYS A 554 -30.86 -46.56 49.88
C LYS A 554 -29.38 -46.92 49.89
N PHE A 555 -28.52 -45.97 49.53
CA PHE A 555 -27.06 -46.13 49.46
C PHE A 555 -26.33 -44.87 49.96
N CYS A 556 -25.29 -45.08 50.77
CA CYS A 556 -24.53 -43.99 51.35
C CYS A 556 -23.27 -43.69 50.52
N SER A 557 -23.26 -42.54 49.83
CA SER A 557 -22.13 -42.11 49.01
C SER A 557 -20.83 -41.85 49.79
N TYR A 558 -20.89 -41.68 51.12
CA TYR A 558 -19.73 -41.50 52.00
C TYR A 558 -19.11 -42.86 52.39
N CYS A 559 -19.81 -43.68 53.19
CA CYS A 559 -19.28 -44.96 53.69
C CYS A 559 -19.48 -46.16 52.74
N LYS A 560 -20.06 -45.95 51.55
CA LYS A 560 -20.32 -46.93 50.49
C LYS A 560 -21.19 -48.14 50.89
N LYS A 561 -21.92 -48.08 52.01
CA LYS A 561 -22.83 -49.14 52.47
C LYS A 561 -24.29 -48.86 52.07
N LYS A 562 -25.06 -49.93 51.84
CA LYS A 562 -26.51 -49.89 51.58
C LYS A 562 -27.30 -49.61 52.88
N GLY A 563 -28.59 -49.29 52.73
CA GLY A 563 -29.56 -49.15 53.84
C GLY A 563 -29.78 -47.72 54.36
N HIS A 564 -28.85 -46.79 54.12
CA HIS A 564 -28.97 -45.39 54.56
C HIS A 564 -28.38 -44.42 53.53
N ILE A 565 -28.65 -43.12 53.68
CA ILE A 565 -28.12 -42.04 52.83
C ILE A 565 -27.08 -41.19 53.60
N ILE A 566 -26.30 -40.38 52.88
CA ILE A 566 -25.15 -39.62 53.43
C ILE A 566 -25.48 -38.69 54.61
N THR A 567 -26.72 -38.20 54.72
CA THR A 567 -27.18 -37.37 55.86
C THR A 567 -27.47 -38.17 57.12
N ALA A 568 -27.66 -39.49 57.02
CA ALA A 568 -27.88 -40.41 58.14
C ALA A 568 -26.65 -41.31 58.43
N CYS A 569 -25.48 -40.95 57.89
CA CYS A 569 -24.25 -41.74 58.00
C CYS A 569 -23.54 -41.49 59.33
N ARG A 570 -23.63 -42.44 60.28
CA ARG A 570 -22.98 -42.37 61.60
C ARG A 570 -21.44 -42.22 61.58
N LEU A 571 -20.80 -42.44 60.42
CA LEU A 571 -19.35 -42.28 60.23
C LEU A 571 -18.94 -40.91 59.66
N ARG A 572 -19.90 -40.01 59.37
CA ARG A 572 -19.63 -38.71 58.75
C ARG A 572 -19.51 -37.61 59.82
N PRO A 573 -18.41 -36.84 59.87
CA PRO A 573 -18.31 -35.66 60.73
C PRO A 573 -19.41 -34.64 60.43
N GLN A 574 -20.00 -34.07 61.48
CA GLN A 574 -20.87 -32.90 61.36
C GLN A 574 -20.00 -31.64 61.33
N ASN A 575 -20.24 -30.74 60.36
CA ASN A 575 -19.68 -29.39 60.39
C ASN A 575 -20.79 -28.37 60.10
N ARG A 576 -20.67 -27.16 60.66
CA ARG A 576 -21.78 -26.22 60.80
C ARG A 576 -22.02 -25.37 59.54
N GLN A 577 -23.31 -25.10 59.33
CA GLN A 577 -23.96 -24.01 58.55
C GLN A 577 -23.09 -23.11 57.65
N ALA A 578 -23.49 -23.04 56.37
CA ALA A 578 -23.37 -21.83 55.56
C ALA A 578 -24.80 -21.33 55.23
N GLN A 579 -25.00 -20.02 55.15
CA GLN A 579 -26.30 -19.42 54.82
C GLN A 579 -26.58 -19.48 53.31
N ALA A 580 -27.85 -19.60 52.94
CA ALA A 580 -28.30 -19.59 51.55
C ALA A 580 -28.97 -18.24 51.23
N PHE A 581 -28.53 -17.58 50.15
CA PHE A 581 -29.27 -16.48 49.55
C PHE A 581 -30.41 -17.04 48.67
N GLN A 582 -31.59 -16.45 48.77
CA GLN A 582 -32.72 -16.72 47.89
C GLN A 582 -32.81 -15.60 46.84
N THR A 583 -33.11 -15.97 45.59
CA THR A 583 -33.43 -15.01 44.53
C THR A 583 -34.81 -15.36 43.97
N SER A 584 -35.74 -14.41 44.05
CA SER A 584 -37.12 -14.58 43.56
C SER A 584 -37.19 -14.48 42.04
N VAL A 585 -38.02 -15.30 41.40
CA VAL A 585 -38.34 -15.21 39.97
C VAL A 585 -39.72 -14.56 39.82
N ILE A 586 -39.81 -13.52 38.99
CA ILE A 586 -41.08 -12.90 38.57
C ILE A 586 -41.26 -13.16 37.07
N ILE A 587 -42.52 -13.36 36.66
CA ILE A 587 -42.91 -13.99 35.39
C ILE A 587 -43.57 -12.95 34.46
N PRO A 588 -43.18 -12.85 33.16
CA PRO A 588 -43.93 -12.09 32.17
C PRO A 588 -45.25 -12.82 31.79
N PRO A 589 -46.38 -12.13 31.63
CA PRO A 589 -47.68 -12.76 31.39
C PRO A 589 -47.85 -13.29 29.96
N VAL A 590 -48.71 -14.31 29.82
CA VAL A 590 -49.13 -14.89 28.54
C VAL A 590 -50.24 -14.02 27.93
N ALA A 591 -50.13 -13.69 26.64
CA ALA A 591 -51.21 -13.06 25.86
C ALA A 591 -52.18 -14.12 25.32
N THR A 592 -53.48 -13.88 25.45
CA THR A 592 -54.56 -14.74 24.94
C THR A 592 -54.77 -14.58 23.44
N SER A 593 -55.19 -15.66 22.78
CA SER A 593 -55.45 -15.70 21.34
C SER A 593 -56.88 -15.28 20.97
N THR A 594 -56.98 -14.49 19.90
CA THR A 594 -58.16 -14.40 19.02
C THR A 594 -57.67 -14.42 17.57
N ALA A 595 -58.51 -14.82 16.61
CA ALA A 595 -58.12 -15.05 15.23
C ALA A 595 -58.97 -14.21 14.26
N HIS A 596 -58.44 -13.88 13.08
CA HIS A 596 -59.14 -13.86 11.78
C HIS A 596 -58.23 -13.41 10.61
N GLY A 597 -58.45 -14.00 9.42
CA GLY A 597 -58.40 -13.28 8.13
C GLY A 597 -57.05 -12.93 7.45
N SER A 598 -56.65 -13.73 6.47
CA SER A 598 -55.96 -13.27 5.23
C SER A 598 -57.03 -12.78 4.20
N PRO A 599 -56.75 -12.17 3.02
CA PRO A 599 -55.57 -12.36 2.14
C PRO A 599 -55.07 -11.13 1.30
N SER A 600 -54.19 -11.43 0.32
CA SER A 600 -53.97 -10.76 -0.99
C SER A 600 -52.82 -9.75 -1.21
N ASP A 601 -51.83 -10.23 -1.98
CA ASP A 601 -50.98 -9.63 -3.04
C ASP A 601 -50.77 -8.11 -3.20
N ALA A 602 -49.48 -7.72 -3.29
CA ALA A 602 -48.94 -6.68 -4.18
C ALA A 602 -47.43 -6.92 -4.45
N SER A 603 -46.87 -6.36 -5.55
CA SER A 603 -45.48 -6.58 -5.99
C SER A 603 -44.78 -5.30 -6.46
N SER A 604 -43.52 -5.07 -6.07
CA SER A 604 -42.59 -4.16 -6.79
C SER A 604 -41.10 -4.25 -6.35
N VAL A 605 -40.23 -4.59 -7.30
CA VAL A 605 -38.90 -4.00 -7.63
C VAL A 605 -37.86 -3.66 -6.52
N PRO A 606 -36.59 -4.13 -6.62
CA PRO A 606 -35.47 -3.70 -5.77
C PRO A 606 -34.79 -2.39 -6.24
N ALA A 607 -34.22 -1.64 -5.30
CA ALA A 607 -33.51 -0.36 -5.55
C ALA A 607 -31.97 -0.53 -5.68
N PRO A 608 -31.26 0.39 -6.37
CA PRO A 608 -29.83 0.27 -6.68
C PRO A 608 -28.89 0.65 -5.50
N PRO A 609 -27.61 0.19 -5.53
CA PRO A 609 -26.62 0.49 -4.48
C PRO A 609 -26.13 1.95 -4.50
N ALA A 610 -25.89 2.52 -3.32
CA ALA A 610 -25.53 3.93 -3.14
C ALA A 610 -24.01 4.21 -3.24
N THR A 611 -23.66 5.36 -3.83
CA THR A 611 -22.31 5.90 -3.97
C THR A 611 -21.81 6.68 -2.73
N ASN A 612 -20.50 6.70 -2.47
CA ASN A 612 -19.90 7.26 -1.25
C ASN A 612 -19.12 8.58 -1.49
N TYR A 613 -19.23 9.53 -0.55
CA TYR A 613 -18.46 10.79 -0.47
C TYR A 613 -17.94 11.06 0.97
N CYS A 614 -17.09 12.09 1.14
CA CYS A 614 -16.11 12.23 2.24
C CYS A 614 -16.10 13.66 2.85
N THR A 615 -15.70 13.82 4.12
CA THR A 615 -15.99 15.03 4.93
C THR A 615 -14.83 16.06 5.05
N PRO A 616 -15.11 17.33 5.42
CA PRO A 616 -14.10 18.39 5.53
C PRO A 616 -13.05 18.19 6.62
N GLU A 617 -13.40 17.56 7.75
CA GLU A 617 -12.50 17.35 8.89
C GLU A 617 -11.37 16.40 8.49
N MET A 618 -11.69 15.40 7.66
CA MET A 618 -10.69 14.54 7.03
C MET A 618 -9.72 15.39 6.20
N VAL A 619 -10.23 16.26 5.31
CA VAL A 619 -9.42 17.17 4.46
C VAL A 619 -8.50 18.06 5.30
N GLN A 620 -9.00 18.66 6.38
CA GLN A 620 -8.21 19.50 7.29
C GLN A 620 -7.07 18.70 7.97
N GLN A 621 -7.35 17.49 8.42
CA GLN A 621 -6.32 16.60 8.99
C GLN A 621 -5.32 16.09 7.92
N MET A 622 -5.73 15.91 6.66
CA MET A 622 -4.78 15.61 5.56
C MET A 622 -3.81 16.77 5.35
N LEU A 623 -4.32 18.01 5.31
CA LEU A 623 -3.51 19.21 5.09
C LEU A 623 -2.51 19.45 6.22
N ILE A 624 -2.93 19.35 7.49
CA ILE A 624 -2.03 19.50 8.64
C ILE A 624 -0.97 18.38 8.66
N SER A 625 -1.34 17.15 8.29
CA SER A 625 -0.39 16.03 8.19
C SER A 625 0.65 16.25 7.07
N ALA A 626 0.21 16.72 5.90
CA ALA A 626 1.09 17.04 4.78
C ALA A 626 2.04 18.20 5.10
N LEU A 627 1.54 19.26 5.75
CA LEU A 627 2.36 20.38 6.23
C LEU A 627 3.41 19.94 7.24
N SER A 628 3.06 19.01 8.14
CA SER A 628 3.98 18.41 9.11
C SER A 628 5.07 17.57 8.45
N ALA A 629 4.74 16.82 7.39
CA ALA A 629 5.71 16.06 6.59
C ALA A 629 6.67 16.95 5.77
N MET A 630 6.33 18.23 5.57
CA MET A 630 7.16 19.23 4.88
C MET A 630 8.10 20.03 5.81
N GLY A 631 8.21 19.67 7.10
CA GLY A 631 9.23 20.21 8.01
C GLY A 631 8.97 21.61 8.58
N PHE A 632 7.81 22.22 8.33
CA PHE A 632 7.44 23.52 8.89
C PHE A 632 7.09 23.43 10.39
N GLN A 633 8.08 23.58 11.27
CA GLN A 633 7.83 23.77 12.71
C GLN A 633 7.39 25.21 13.02
N GLY A 634 6.08 25.43 13.11
CA GLY A 634 5.52 26.65 13.69
C GLY A 634 5.74 26.70 15.21
N ILE A 635 6.26 27.84 15.71
CA ILE A 635 6.62 28.02 17.11
C ILE A 635 5.36 28.08 17.99
N VAL A 636 5.30 27.22 19.01
CA VAL A 636 4.33 27.35 20.13
C VAL A 636 5.11 27.35 21.45
N TYR A 637 5.02 28.46 22.19
CA TYR A 637 5.60 28.58 23.52
C TYR A 637 4.84 27.69 24.53
N THR A 638 5.55 26.83 25.25
CA THR A 638 5.05 26.19 26.48
C THR A 638 6.03 26.37 27.64
N ARG A 639 5.49 26.51 28.85
CA ARG A 639 6.20 26.98 30.06
C ARG A 639 7.06 25.86 30.70
N ARG A 640 8.13 26.27 31.39
CA ARG A 640 8.94 25.39 32.25
C ARG A 640 8.14 24.83 33.44
N SER A 641 8.33 23.55 33.73
CA SER A 641 8.33 22.97 35.08
C SER A 641 9.34 21.80 35.13
N ARG A 642 9.86 21.45 36.32
CA ARG A 642 11.00 20.52 36.52
C ARG A 642 10.58 19.21 37.22
N PRO A 643 11.41 18.14 37.16
CA PRO A 643 10.99 16.78 37.49
C PRO A 643 11.45 16.25 38.86
N GLN A 644 10.89 15.10 39.25
CA GLN A 644 11.49 14.06 40.10
C GLN A 644 11.20 12.71 39.39
N SER A 645 12.08 11.71 39.18
CA SER A 645 13.35 11.24 39.76
C SER A 645 13.20 10.15 40.84
N LEU A 646 13.49 8.89 40.48
CA LEU A 646 14.13 7.88 41.36
C LEU A 646 14.61 6.65 40.55
N SER A 647 15.82 6.18 40.86
CA SER A 647 16.41 4.88 40.48
C SER A 647 16.11 3.84 41.60
N VAL A 648 16.52 2.56 41.62
CA VAL A 648 17.64 1.73 41.07
C VAL A 648 17.14 0.24 41.03
N ALA A 649 17.80 -0.86 40.60
CA ALA A 649 19.16 -1.20 40.12
C ALA A 649 19.18 -2.52 39.28
N HIS A 650 20.38 -2.93 38.85
CA HIS A 650 20.84 -4.28 38.45
C HIS A 650 21.85 -4.80 39.54
N PRO A 651 22.52 -5.99 39.52
CA PRO A 651 22.96 -6.80 38.35
C PRO A 651 23.21 -8.34 38.54
N ILE A 652 23.89 -8.99 37.56
CA ILE A 652 24.66 -10.28 37.63
C ILE A 652 23.80 -11.58 37.81
N SER A 653 24.09 -12.80 37.29
CA SER A 653 25.22 -13.44 36.55
C SER A 653 24.76 -14.53 35.54
N ASP A 654 25.66 -14.92 34.64
CA ASP A 654 25.68 -16.11 33.73
C ASP A 654 26.60 -17.22 34.33
N PRO A 655 26.85 -18.45 33.80
CA PRO A 655 26.19 -19.32 32.80
C PRO A 655 25.88 -20.76 33.32
N THR A 656 25.45 -21.71 32.46
CA THR A 656 26.07 -23.06 32.26
C THR A 656 25.33 -23.92 31.20
N THR A 657 26.09 -24.74 30.46
CA THR A 657 25.67 -25.61 29.33
C THR A 657 25.08 -26.96 29.75
N LEU A 658 24.15 -27.53 28.95
CA LEU A 658 23.97 -28.99 28.81
C LEU A 658 23.37 -29.38 27.45
N GLN A 659 23.83 -30.49 26.86
CA GLN A 659 23.29 -31.11 25.64
C GLN A 659 22.47 -32.36 25.99
N ILE A 660 21.33 -32.57 25.30
CA ILE A 660 20.67 -33.88 25.17
C ILE A 660 20.23 -34.07 23.70
N GLN A 661 20.28 -35.30 23.21
CA GLN A 661 20.03 -35.66 21.80
C GLN A 661 18.54 -35.94 21.48
N SER A 662 18.28 -36.16 20.19
CA SER A 662 16.97 -36.31 19.55
C SER A 662 16.15 -37.54 19.95
N VAL A 663 14.83 -37.38 19.97
CA VAL A 663 13.86 -38.44 19.63
C VAL A 663 12.91 -37.88 18.55
N ALA A 664 12.51 -38.72 17.58
CA ALA A 664 11.64 -38.31 16.48
C ALA A 664 10.15 -38.30 16.85
N ALA A 665 9.36 -37.45 16.18
CA ALA A 665 7.91 -37.34 16.37
C ALA A 665 7.13 -37.48 15.03
N PRO A 666 5.85 -37.91 15.04
CA PRO A 666 5.13 -38.31 13.82
C PRO A 666 4.57 -37.13 12.98
N PRO A 667 4.12 -37.37 11.73
CA PRO A 667 3.59 -36.32 10.87
C PRO A 667 2.25 -35.77 11.34
N ALA A 668 2.18 -34.45 11.56
CA ALA A 668 0.95 -33.72 11.87
C ALA A 668 0.09 -33.50 10.61
N PRO A 669 -1.26 -33.36 10.73
CA PRO A 669 -2.18 -33.40 9.60
C PRO A 669 -2.17 -32.14 8.71
N LEU A 670 -2.61 -32.33 7.46
CA LEU A 670 -2.61 -31.34 6.38
C LEU A 670 -3.64 -30.21 6.57
N ILE A 671 -3.29 -29.17 7.33
CA ILE A 671 -4.01 -27.90 7.27
C ILE A 671 -3.68 -27.20 5.95
N ARG A 672 -4.64 -27.16 5.02
CA ARG A 672 -4.55 -26.36 3.78
C ARG A 672 -4.39 -24.87 4.14
N ARG A 673 -3.15 -24.37 4.08
CA ARG A 673 -2.89 -22.93 4.00
C ARG A 673 -3.24 -22.44 2.59
N SER A 674 -4.10 -21.45 2.48
CA SER A 674 -4.33 -20.75 1.20
C SER A 674 -3.00 -20.21 0.65
N PRO A 675 -2.71 -20.37 -0.65
CA PRO A 675 -1.42 -20.01 -1.21
C PRO A 675 -1.25 -18.48 -1.20
N ARG A 676 -0.38 -17.98 -0.32
CA ARG A 676 0.21 -16.65 -0.48
C ARG A 676 1.25 -16.76 -1.59
N VAL A 677 0.84 -16.43 -2.82
CA VAL A 677 1.76 -16.28 -3.96
C VAL A 677 2.75 -15.17 -3.60
N SER A 678 4.00 -15.53 -3.36
CA SER A 678 5.07 -14.52 -3.29
C SER A 678 5.40 -14.07 -4.69
N VAL A 679 5.30 -12.77 -4.95
CA VAL A 679 5.68 -12.22 -6.26
C VAL A 679 7.21 -12.01 -6.29
N PRO A 680 7.95 -12.54 -7.28
CA PRO A 680 9.40 -12.40 -7.38
C PRO A 680 10.00 -10.97 -7.29
N PRO A 681 9.34 -9.87 -7.76
CA PRO A 681 9.88 -8.51 -7.68
C PRO A 681 10.21 -8.02 -6.28
N ASP A 682 9.53 -8.54 -5.24
CA ASP A 682 9.78 -8.19 -3.83
C ASP A 682 11.17 -8.68 -3.33
N SER A 683 11.92 -9.40 -4.16
CA SER A 683 13.32 -9.78 -3.95
C SER A 683 14.30 -9.21 -5.00
N CYS A 684 13.85 -8.28 -5.85
CA CYS A 684 14.66 -7.66 -6.90
C CYS A 684 15.46 -6.45 -6.38
N PHE A 685 16.70 -6.28 -6.87
CA PHE A 685 17.57 -5.11 -6.59
C PHE A 685 18.16 -4.49 -7.87
N ASP A 686 17.63 -4.88 -9.04
CA ASP A 686 18.16 -4.54 -10.37
C ASP A 686 17.15 -3.73 -11.22
N TYR A 687 16.50 -2.77 -10.57
CA TYR A 687 15.52 -1.88 -11.21
C TYR A 687 16.13 -1.05 -12.35
N THR A 688 17.43 -0.73 -12.24
CA THR A 688 18.16 0.01 -13.28
C THR A 688 18.66 -0.88 -14.43
N ASN A 689 18.52 -2.21 -14.35
CA ASN A 689 18.99 -3.16 -15.36
C ASN A 689 20.49 -2.97 -15.63
N ALA A 690 21.29 -3.23 -14.60
CA ALA A 690 22.69 -2.83 -14.47
C ALA A 690 23.60 -3.45 -15.53
N LEU A 691 23.26 -4.64 -16.04
CA LEU A 691 24.11 -5.43 -16.94
C LEU A 691 23.69 -5.38 -18.43
N ALA A 692 22.76 -4.48 -18.77
CA ALA A 692 22.45 -4.17 -20.17
C ALA A 692 23.54 -3.30 -20.82
N ASP A 693 23.52 -3.16 -22.13
CA ASP A 693 24.42 -2.24 -22.85
C ASP A 693 23.77 -0.84 -22.98
N LEU A 694 22.48 -0.82 -23.33
CA LEU A 694 21.62 0.37 -23.31
C LEU A 694 20.36 0.07 -22.49
N VAL A 695 19.90 1.01 -21.65
CA VAL A 695 18.64 0.88 -20.90
C VAL A 695 17.67 2.00 -21.29
N VAL A 696 16.41 1.66 -21.53
CA VAL A 696 15.32 2.61 -21.81
C VAL A 696 14.16 2.42 -20.82
N GLY A 697 13.62 3.52 -20.29
CA GLY A 697 12.48 3.51 -19.37
C GLY A 697 11.92 4.92 -19.15
N TYR A 698 11.43 5.20 -17.95
CA TYR A 698 10.81 6.50 -17.61
C TYR A 698 11.07 7.02 -16.18
N MET A 699 11.72 6.23 -15.30
CA MET A 699 11.92 6.62 -13.90
C MET A 699 12.64 7.96 -13.70
N GLY A 700 13.58 8.29 -14.60
CA GLY A 700 14.46 9.45 -14.48
C GLY A 700 14.00 10.70 -15.17
N VAL A 701 12.84 10.68 -15.86
CA VAL A 701 12.27 11.83 -16.58
C VAL A 701 11.04 12.36 -15.84
N PRO A 702 10.86 13.69 -15.67
CA PRO A 702 9.66 14.24 -15.02
C PRO A 702 8.42 14.01 -15.88
N LYS A 703 7.24 13.87 -15.26
CA LYS A 703 5.97 13.93 -15.99
C LYS A 703 5.75 15.36 -16.50
N TYR A 704 5.67 15.52 -17.81
CA TYR A 704 5.25 16.79 -18.43
C TYR A 704 3.73 16.88 -18.49
N ALA A 705 3.18 18.06 -18.17
CA ALA A 705 1.74 18.33 -18.26
C ALA A 705 1.27 18.33 -19.74
N GLY A 706 0.05 17.85 -19.99
CA GLY A 706 -0.52 17.75 -21.34
C GLY A 706 0.11 16.70 -22.27
N ILE A 707 1.28 16.14 -21.94
CA ILE A 707 1.94 15.12 -22.74
C ILE A 707 1.55 13.71 -22.26
N SER A 708 0.88 12.97 -23.15
CA SER A 708 0.51 11.55 -22.97
C SER A 708 1.71 10.61 -23.12
N MET A 709 1.63 9.44 -22.50
CA MET A 709 2.67 8.38 -22.53
C MET A 709 3.25 8.12 -23.93
N THR A 710 2.37 8.05 -24.95
CA THR A 710 2.71 7.78 -26.35
C THR A 710 3.52 8.90 -27.05
N LYS A 711 3.59 10.10 -26.46
CA LYS A 711 4.34 11.27 -26.97
C LYS A 711 5.44 11.75 -26.01
N HIS A 712 5.58 11.09 -24.85
CA HIS A 712 6.41 11.54 -23.74
C HIS A 712 7.89 11.18 -23.94
N PRO A 713 8.85 12.06 -23.56
CA PRO A 713 10.25 11.68 -23.46
C PRO A 713 10.46 10.50 -22.51
N GLN A 714 11.41 9.65 -22.84
CA GLN A 714 11.80 8.44 -22.13
C GLN A 714 13.20 8.65 -21.55
N TYR A 715 13.45 8.09 -20.37
CA TYR A 715 14.76 8.08 -19.73
C TYR A 715 15.66 7.02 -20.38
N VAL A 716 16.90 7.38 -20.69
CA VAL A 716 17.89 6.51 -21.34
C VAL A 716 19.20 6.52 -20.56
N THR A 717 19.76 5.34 -20.31
CA THR A 717 21.09 5.14 -19.73
C THR A 717 21.97 4.36 -20.70
N VAL A 718 23.04 4.99 -21.19
CA VAL A 718 24.11 4.34 -21.94
C VAL A 718 25.10 3.74 -20.95
N ARG A 719 25.28 2.41 -20.95
CA ARG A 719 26.15 1.71 -19.96
C ARG A 719 27.59 1.48 -20.44
N ASN A 720 27.77 1.32 -21.74
CA ASN A 720 29.06 1.10 -22.39
C ASN A 720 28.99 1.48 -23.89
N GLU A 721 30.12 1.40 -24.58
CA GLU A 721 30.21 1.67 -26.03
C GLU A 721 29.24 0.82 -26.88
N ARG A 722 28.93 -0.44 -26.51
CA ARG A 722 27.89 -1.24 -27.20
C ARG A 722 26.53 -0.53 -27.16
N GLY A 723 26.16 0.05 -26.02
CA GLY A 723 24.95 0.84 -25.88
C GLY A 723 24.99 2.18 -26.63
N ARG A 724 26.17 2.79 -26.73
CA ARG A 724 26.41 4.02 -27.51
C ARG A 724 26.20 3.76 -29.00
N GLU A 725 26.75 2.67 -29.52
CA GLU A 725 26.57 2.17 -30.89
C GLU A 725 25.07 1.97 -31.21
N MET A 726 24.33 1.32 -30.32
CA MET A 726 22.88 1.09 -30.44
C MET A 726 22.04 2.37 -30.42
N LEU A 727 22.41 3.36 -29.60
CA LEU A 727 21.69 4.64 -29.53
C LEU A 727 22.02 5.55 -30.71
N ASN A 728 23.28 5.60 -31.14
CA ASN A 728 23.72 6.41 -32.27
C ASN A 728 23.01 6.00 -33.57
N LEU A 729 22.76 4.70 -33.78
CA LEU A 729 22.03 4.16 -34.95
C LEU A 729 20.66 4.80 -35.20
N VAL A 730 19.98 5.28 -34.15
CA VAL A 730 18.64 5.89 -34.24
C VAL A 730 18.63 7.38 -33.90
N LYS A 731 19.78 8.00 -33.65
CA LYS A 731 19.89 9.33 -33.01
C LYS A 731 19.12 10.42 -33.77
N ASP A 732 19.19 10.42 -35.09
CA ASP A 732 18.49 11.40 -35.95
C ASP A 732 16.97 11.20 -36.01
N LEU A 733 16.47 10.08 -35.49
CA LEU A 733 15.03 9.79 -35.32
C LEU A 733 14.51 10.23 -33.94
N LEU A 734 15.39 10.74 -33.07
CA LEU A 734 15.10 11.11 -31.68
C LEU A 734 15.29 12.61 -31.44
N GLU A 735 14.37 13.21 -30.72
CA GLU A 735 14.58 14.48 -30.03
C GLU A 735 15.19 14.17 -28.66
N ILE A 736 16.42 14.63 -28.43
CA ILE A 736 17.19 14.37 -27.20
C ILE A 736 17.30 15.63 -26.36
N THR A 737 17.08 15.51 -25.05
CA THR A 737 17.22 16.61 -24.07
C THR A 737 18.00 16.16 -22.83
N PRO A 738 18.73 17.06 -22.15
CA PRO A 738 19.52 16.70 -20.97
C PRO A 738 18.63 16.32 -19.78
N THR A 739 19.17 15.47 -18.88
CA THR A 739 18.49 15.11 -17.64
C THR A 739 18.39 16.26 -16.66
N ILE A 740 17.33 16.31 -15.85
CA ILE A 740 17.19 17.24 -14.71
C ILE A 740 17.09 16.48 -13.38
N SER A 741 17.34 17.17 -12.27
CA SER A 741 17.22 16.63 -10.91
C SER A 741 16.83 17.76 -9.95
N SER A 742 15.70 17.66 -9.25
CA SER A 742 15.29 18.67 -8.25
C SER A 742 14.31 18.13 -7.21
N GLY A 743 14.14 18.89 -6.12
CA GLY A 743 13.40 18.48 -4.91
C GLY A 743 14.26 17.69 -3.92
N ASP A 744 13.64 17.24 -2.83
CA ASP A 744 14.23 16.28 -1.89
C ASP A 744 13.35 15.02 -1.82
N ARG A 745 13.95 13.85 -2.02
CA ARG A 745 13.28 12.55 -1.90
C ARG A 745 13.10 12.05 -0.47
N ARG A 746 13.96 12.45 0.47
CA ARG A 746 14.13 11.77 1.77
C ARG A 746 12.85 11.71 2.62
N PRO A 747 12.01 12.76 2.70
CA PRO A 747 10.73 12.69 3.41
C PRO A 747 9.76 11.70 2.74
N TYR A 748 9.69 11.73 1.41
CA TYR A 748 8.80 10.87 0.62
C TYR A 748 9.17 9.39 0.77
N VAL A 749 10.46 9.03 0.69
CA VAL A 749 10.93 7.63 0.81
C VAL A 749 10.44 7.00 2.11
N MET A 750 10.65 7.65 3.26
CA MET A 750 10.35 7.01 4.55
C MET A 750 8.86 6.89 4.86
N GLU A 751 8.02 7.84 4.44
CA GLU A 751 6.57 7.67 4.56
C GLU A 751 6.04 6.61 3.59
N THR A 752 6.55 6.58 2.35
CA THR A 752 6.24 5.56 1.32
C THR A 752 6.64 4.15 1.78
N VAL A 753 7.79 3.99 2.46
CA VAL A 753 8.20 2.72 3.10
C VAL A 753 7.28 2.33 4.26
N LYS A 754 6.93 3.26 5.15
CA LYS A 754 5.99 3.00 6.26
C LYS A 754 4.58 2.66 5.76
N ALA A 755 4.16 3.27 4.66
CA ALA A 755 2.88 3.02 4.00
C ALA A 755 2.76 1.57 3.53
N ASP A 756 3.74 1.13 2.73
CA ASP A 756 3.86 -0.23 2.21
C ASP A 756 3.80 -1.26 3.33
N ASP A 757 4.63 -1.05 4.36
CA ASP A 757 4.82 -2.00 5.43
C ASP A 757 3.58 -2.17 6.30
N ASN A 758 2.87 -1.08 6.59
CA ASN A 758 1.61 -1.16 7.32
C ASN A 758 0.56 -1.94 6.52
N ALA A 759 0.40 -1.68 5.23
CA ALA A 759 -0.58 -2.39 4.41
C ALA A 759 -0.21 -3.87 4.16
N LYS A 760 1.06 -4.21 3.93
CA LYS A 760 1.54 -5.61 3.93
C LYS A 760 1.39 -6.33 5.28
N LEU A 761 1.12 -5.58 6.36
CA LEU A 761 0.74 -6.09 7.70
C LEU A 761 -0.77 -5.97 8.00
N GLY A 762 -1.62 -5.67 7.01
CA GLY A 762 -3.08 -5.52 7.19
C GLY A 762 -3.52 -4.26 7.96
N LYS A 763 -2.64 -3.26 8.06
CA LYS A 763 -2.82 -1.98 8.78
C LYS A 763 -2.93 -0.78 7.81
N GLY A 764 -3.31 -1.06 6.57
CA GLY A 764 -3.61 -0.05 5.54
C GLY A 764 -4.90 0.74 5.85
N PRO A 765 -5.23 1.76 5.04
CA PRO A 765 -6.54 2.41 5.11
C PRO A 765 -7.65 1.40 4.78
N SER A 766 -8.80 1.45 5.45
CA SER A 766 -9.89 0.48 5.28
C SER A 766 -10.66 0.64 3.97
N GLN A 767 -10.62 1.83 3.36
CA GLN A 767 -11.11 2.11 2.00
C GLN A 767 -10.14 3.08 1.28
N PRO A 768 -10.07 3.05 -0.06
CA PRO A 768 -9.30 4.02 -0.84
C PRO A 768 -9.83 5.45 -0.72
N ALA A 769 -9.01 6.43 -1.10
CA ALA A 769 -9.46 7.81 -1.24
C ALA A 769 -10.42 7.96 -2.44
N PRO A 770 -11.48 8.79 -2.36
CA PRO A 770 -12.32 9.13 -3.51
C PRO A 770 -11.51 9.75 -4.65
N LYS A 771 -11.91 9.51 -5.92
CA LYS A 771 -11.19 9.98 -7.13
C LYS A 771 -10.87 11.50 -7.11
N PHE A 772 -11.70 12.35 -6.49
CA PHE A 772 -11.41 13.79 -6.35
C PHE A 772 -10.28 14.09 -5.34
N ILE A 773 -10.30 13.47 -4.16
CA ILE A 773 -9.26 13.63 -3.13
C ILE A 773 -7.93 13.08 -3.64
N GLY A 774 -7.93 11.89 -4.24
CA GLY A 774 -6.72 11.30 -4.82
C GLY A 774 -6.10 12.17 -5.91
N ASN A 775 -6.92 12.81 -6.77
CA ASN A 775 -6.41 13.73 -7.79
C ASN A 775 -5.81 15.01 -7.19
N LEU A 776 -6.43 15.58 -6.14
CA LEU A 776 -5.87 16.75 -5.44
C LEU A 776 -4.53 16.41 -4.77
N ILE A 777 -4.42 15.27 -4.10
CA ILE A 777 -3.16 14.80 -3.49
C ILE A 777 -2.11 14.57 -4.58
N ALA A 778 -2.44 13.84 -5.65
CA ALA A 778 -1.52 13.57 -6.75
C ALA A 778 -1.02 14.87 -7.43
N PHE A 779 -1.91 15.85 -7.64
CA PHE A 779 -1.54 17.18 -8.15
C PHE A 779 -0.56 17.91 -7.23
N LEU A 780 -0.86 17.98 -5.92
CA LEU A 780 0.02 18.62 -4.94
C LEU A 780 1.38 17.93 -4.88
N LEU A 781 1.42 16.61 -4.73
CA LEU A 781 2.68 15.84 -4.69
C LEU A 781 3.45 15.94 -6.01
N ASN A 782 2.80 16.02 -7.16
CA ASN A 782 3.48 16.30 -8.42
C ASN A 782 4.06 17.72 -8.43
N LEU A 783 3.40 18.72 -7.84
CA LEU A 783 3.91 20.10 -7.80
C LEU A 783 5.14 20.26 -6.89
N ILE A 784 5.18 19.62 -5.72
CA ILE A 784 6.25 19.80 -4.71
C ILE A 784 7.24 18.63 -4.58
N GLY A 785 6.92 17.46 -5.11
CA GLY A 785 7.73 16.24 -4.98
C GLY A 785 8.97 16.24 -5.88
N PRO A 786 9.89 15.28 -5.68
CA PRO A 786 11.11 15.18 -6.47
C PRO A 786 10.83 15.04 -7.98
N LYS A 787 11.81 15.46 -8.81
CA LYS A 787 11.71 15.49 -10.27
C LYS A 787 12.96 14.93 -10.95
N GLY A 788 12.74 14.34 -12.12
CA GLY A 788 13.79 13.78 -12.97
C GLY A 788 14.58 12.69 -12.24
N LEU A 789 15.92 12.78 -12.25
CA LEU A 789 16.79 11.81 -11.59
C LEU A 789 16.51 11.69 -10.08
N GLU A 790 16.02 12.75 -9.42
CA GLU A 790 15.68 12.69 -8.00
C GLU A 790 14.40 11.86 -7.73
N PHE A 791 13.46 11.83 -8.68
CA PHE A 791 12.33 10.91 -8.63
C PHE A 791 12.77 9.45 -8.88
N ALA A 792 13.77 9.25 -9.74
CA ALA A 792 14.40 7.93 -9.91
C ALA A 792 15.04 7.46 -8.60
N ARG A 793 15.84 8.32 -7.94
CA ARG A 793 16.47 8.02 -6.64
C ARG A 793 15.42 7.75 -5.55
N TYR A 794 14.33 8.52 -5.50
CA TYR A 794 13.16 8.26 -4.63
C TYR A 794 12.62 6.83 -4.83
N SER A 795 12.32 6.46 -6.08
CA SER A 795 11.75 5.16 -6.40
C SER A 795 12.74 4.03 -6.11
N LEU A 796 14.02 4.21 -6.42
CA LEU A 796 15.11 3.27 -6.15
C LEU A 796 15.30 3.03 -4.65
N ASP A 797 15.32 4.09 -3.83
CA ASP A 797 15.43 3.99 -2.37
C ASP A 797 14.26 3.20 -1.79
N TYR A 798 13.02 3.59 -2.13
CA TYR A 798 11.82 2.93 -1.62
C TYR A 798 11.79 1.43 -1.96
N HIS A 799 11.93 1.06 -3.25
CA HIS A 799 11.89 -0.34 -3.67
C HIS A 799 13.02 -1.15 -3.02
N THR A 800 14.22 -0.58 -2.87
CA THR A 800 15.35 -1.25 -2.22
C THR A 800 15.10 -1.51 -0.74
N ILE A 801 14.55 -0.55 0.00
CA ILE A 801 14.22 -0.70 1.43
C ILE A 801 13.06 -1.68 1.62
N ARG A 802 12.03 -1.61 0.78
CA ARG A 802 10.90 -2.55 0.77
C ARG A 802 11.38 -3.99 0.56
N ASN A 803 12.22 -4.20 -0.45
CA ASN A 803 12.69 -5.53 -0.81
C ASN A 803 13.70 -6.07 0.22
N TYR A 804 14.49 -5.20 0.85
CA TYR A 804 15.28 -5.53 2.04
C TYR A 804 14.39 -6.05 3.18
N LEU A 805 13.29 -5.35 3.50
CA LEU A 805 12.35 -5.79 4.54
C LEU A 805 11.72 -7.15 4.18
N TYR A 806 11.32 -7.33 2.92
CA TYR A 806 10.75 -8.58 2.43
C TYR A 806 11.72 -9.77 2.57
N ILE A 807 12.94 -9.68 2.02
CA ILE A 807 13.85 -10.83 2.02
C ILE A 807 14.37 -11.16 3.43
N ASN A 808 14.58 -10.18 4.30
CA ASN A 808 15.00 -10.45 5.68
C ASN A 808 13.91 -11.21 6.47
N ARG A 809 12.63 -10.88 6.23
CA ARG A 809 11.48 -11.55 6.85
C ARG A 809 11.10 -12.90 6.24
N THR A 810 11.56 -13.19 5.03
CA THR A 810 11.15 -14.38 4.25
C THR A 810 12.27 -15.40 4.08
N TRP A 811 13.52 -14.95 3.95
CA TRP A 811 14.71 -15.80 3.73
C TRP A 811 15.69 -15.81 4.91
N GLY A 812 15.51 -14.91 5.88
CA GLY A 812 16.42 -14.73 7.02
C GLY A 812 17.66 -13.89 6.67
N LYS A 813 18.23 -13.26 7.71
CA LYS A 813 19.30 -12.24 7.59
C LYS A 813 20.54 -12.73 6.84
N GLU A 814 20.94 -13.98 7.01
CA GLU A 814 22.13 -14.53 6.35
C GLU A 814 21.95 -14.67 4.83
N ARG A 815 20.89 -15.36 4.37
CA ARG A 815 20.59 -15.48 2.94
C ARG A 815 20.25 -14.13 2.31
N ALA A 816 19.56 -13.24 3.03
CA ALA A 816 19.32 -11.87 2.60
C ALA A 816 20.63 -11.10 2.35
N ASN A 817 21.56 -11.16 3.30
CA ASN A 817 22.88 -10.54 3.18
C ASN A 817 23.73 -11.14 2.06
N ARG A 818 23.59 -12.43 1.74
CA ARG A 818 24.28 -13.05 0.59
C ARG A 818 23.67 -12.62 -0.75
N HIS A 819 22.34 -12.53 -0.84
CA HIS A 819 21.63 -12.18 -2.07
C HIS A 819 21.81 -10.72 -2.49
N MET A 820 21.85 -9.79 -1.53
CA MET A 820 21.87 -8.35 -1.85
C MET A 820 23.24 -7.85 -2.34
N PRO A 821 23.27 -7.05 -3.42
CA PRO A 821 24.45 -6.25 -3.79
C PRO A 821 24.92 -5.29 -2.69
N SER A 822 26.18 -4.87 -2.75
CA SER A 822 26.77 -3.87 -1.87
C SER A 822 26.14 -2.49 -2.04
N TYR A 823 25.84 -2.05 -3.28
CA TYR A 823 25.14 -0.78 -3.52
C TYR A 823 23.77 -0.74 -2.84
N ALA A 824 22.98 -1.83 -2.94
CA ALA A 824 21.68 -1.94 -2.30
C ALA A 824 21.79 -1.90 -0.75
N LYS A 825 22.83 -2.52 -0.18
CA LYS A 825 23.13 -2.42 1.26
C LYS A 825 23.51 -0.98 1.68
N LYS A 826 24.31 -0.28 0.88
CA LYS A 826 24.66 1.15 1.12
C LYS A 826 23.41 2.04 1.11
N MET A 827 22.49 1.83 0.16
CA MET A 827 21.21 2.56 0.10
C MET A 827 20.39 2.36 1.39
N VAL A 828 20.15 1.11 1.81
CA VAL A 828 19.42 0.82 3.07
C VAL A 828 20.12 1.45 4.28
N ALA A 829 21.45 1.36 4.36
CA ALA A 829 22.22 1.96 5.46
C ALA A 829 22.02 3.48 5.58
N SER A 830 21.83 4.19 4.46
CA SER A 830 21.57 5.64 4.46
C SER A 830 20.20 6.04 5.05
N TYR A 831 19.29 5.07 5.26
CA TYR A 831 17.99 5.23 5.92
C TYR A 831 17.87 4.43 7.23
N ASN A 832 18.93 3.74 7.65
CA ASN A 832 18.95 2.90 8.86
C ASN A 832 19.94 3.41 9.93
N GLN A 833 20.41 4.66 9.83
CA GLN A 833 21.41 5.24 10.73
C GLN A 833 21.01 5.21 12.21
N LYS A 834 19.70 5.25 12.52
CA LYS A 834 19.15 5.15 13.88
C LYS A 834 18.48 3.79 14.16
N GLY A 835 18.74 2.78 13.33
CA GLY A 835 18.07 1.47 13.39
C GLY A 835 16.59 1.49 12.95
N GLU A 836 16.18 2.52 12.22
CA GLU A 836 14.78 2.75 11.80
C GLU A 836 14.20 1.60 10.97
N ILE A 837 15.01 0.97 10.10
CA ILE A 837 14.60 -0.17 9.27
C ILE A 837 14.70 -1.48 10.06
N ASP A 838 15.70 -1.64 10.94
CA ASP A 838 15.80 -2.80 11.84
C ASP A 838 14.61 -2.86 12.82
N GLN A 839 14.08 -1.72 13.28
CA GLN A 839 12.83 -1.66 14.06
C GLN A 839 11.61 -2.15 13.25
N MET A 840 11.56 -1.87 11.94
CA MET A 840 10.51 -2.42 11.07
C MET A 840 10.65 -3.94 10.88
N LEU A 841 11.86 -4.51 11.00
CA LEU A 841 12.04 -5.97 11.06
C LEU A 841 11.56 -6.58 12.39
N SER A 842 11.85 -5.94 13.53
CA SER A 842 11.51 -6.48 14.86
C SER A 842 10.01 -6.45 15.18
N ASN A 843 9.28 -5.46 14.67
CA ASN A 843 7.83 -5.23 14.84
C ASN A 843 6.90 -6.38 14.36
N ARG A 844 7.45 -7.51 13.90
CA ARG A 844 6.70 -8.72 13.53
C ARG A 844 6.74 -9.84 14.59
N LYS A 845 7.63 -9.77 15.60
CA LYS A 845 7.76 -10.82 16.62
C LYS A 845 6.61 -10.84 17.64
N THR A 846 5.98 -9.70 17.91
CA THR A 846 5.00 -9.52 19.01
C THR A 846 3.54 -9.80 18.62
N THR A 847 3.29 -10.53 17.52
CA THR A 847 1.92 -10.80 17.04
C THR A 847 1.72 -12.20 16.44
N VAL A 848 2.56 -13.19 16.80
CA VAL A 848 2.43 -14.58 16.29
C VAL A 848 2.64 -15.63 17.38
N ASP A 849 3.59 -15.41 18.30
CA ASP A 849 4.00 -16.44 19.27
C ASP A 849 3.10 -16.48 20.53
N ASP A 850 2.55 -15.32 20.96
CA ASP A 850 1.68 -15.18 22.15
C ASP A 850 0.29 -15.87 22.05
N HIS A 851 0.00 -16.57 20.95
CA HIS A 851 -1.20 -17.40 20.80
C HIS A 851 -0.91 -18.91 20.71
N ASN A 852 0.34 -19.35 20.84
CA ASN A 852 0.70 -20.78 20.90
C ASN A 852 1.43 -21.21 22.20
N ILE A 853 1.72 -20.27 23.10
CA ILE A 853 2.41 -20.58 24.38
C ILE A 853 1.41 -20.87 25.53
N ALA A 854 0.12 -20.52 25.37
CA ALA A 854 -0.91 -20.73 26.39
C ALA A 854 -1.56 -22.14 26.39
N SER A 855 -1.26 -23.00 25.43
CA SER A 855 -1.96 -24.29 25.20
C SER A 855 -1.12 -25.56 25.43
N LEU A 856 0.16 -25.41 25.80
CA LEU A 856 1.09 -26.52 26.07
C LEU A 856 1.54 -26.59 27.55
N ALA A 857 0.72 -26.06 28.46
CA ALA A 857 1.01 -25.97 29.90
C ALA A 857 0.10 -26.84 30.80
N THR A 858 -0.83 -27.64 30.23
CA THR A 858 -1.62 -28.65 30.97
C THR A 858 -2.07 -29.81 30.07
N SER A 859 -1.18 -30.78 29.81
CA SER A 859 -1.53 -32.17 29.45
C SER A 859 -0.33 -33.09 29.66
#